data_AF-A0A2N2MWV4-F1
#
_entry.id   AF-A0A2N2MWV4-F1
#
_cell.length_a   1.000
_cell.length_b   1.000
_cell.length_c   1.000
_cell.angle_alpha   90.00
_cell.angle_beta   90.00
_cell.angle_gamma   90.00
#
_symmetry.space_group_name_H-M   'P 1'
#
loop_
_entity.id
_entity.type
_entity.pdbx_description
1 polymer ?
#
loop_
_entity_poly.entity_id
_entity_poly.type
_entity_poly.pdbx_seq_one_letter_code
_entity_poly.pdbx_strand_id
1 'polypeptide(L)'
;MDKPSDQEPLENEHPSSVNVFTKLHNKFEQPFLLTWEGIVYSFIYLAAILTRLVALGSRVMSHDESLHVFYSWLITTGGGYIHSPMMHGPFLFESTALINLLFGANDFASRLVPAILGILIVILIPQLFKPWIGRIGAIIGSLLLLVSPYILYYSRYIRHDIMVIAWLLLMVFAILAYLHDRKEKFLVLFVTALALMFSTMEITFIYLAIFAVFLFMRMFTIHGWHWKAIKTSAEFDLLILMITLGAFFSSPILIPLLNPIFVKATGIPFVDIAVLGSQGTEWIKGVNGIRLFGLLGGFTILSAVIGFAWGKLRWLKLAGLFLAISIPLFSSFFTNPAGLASGFIGSLGYWLSQQAVARGGQPWYYFLIVVPIYEYLPLIGGLGAAIYYFTKRKYLSELANVMIPFTLWWAIGIFVALTLSGEKMPWHSTHIIVPFILLTAWWIGQLLEGNWREYQNYKKQYDWFIRVELISIGILFLLTLRTSFMVNYVNYDYSTEFIDYAHGAPGVKWVLKDIEAIANHTGEGKNLKIAFDDEVSWPMSWYLRDYPNRVFFGAQPNRDALNAPVVVAGPKNWKKIELLLGSNYHRFEVIRLWWPLEDYRNLTWDRIWKALKDKEMRNAILDILWQRDYTQYAKLTGADLLPPTKWPLAEKMRVYVRKDIALQMLSFSLGSTILPETAPSVDMYANLQRDLTPDEIISIGGLNAPRNMVVGKDGNIYVVDSGNARVVKYNAQGELLTTWGTLTPNGQTPANSGTFNEPWGIALDQNGNVLVADTWNHRIQKFDQNGKFLNQWGIAGTAEDGLDRLWGPRGLAVSKDGKIYVTDTGNKRVMVFTSDGKPLFEFDKTGDASLDEPVGIAIGPDGNVYVADTWNMRVAIYSPEGQFISSFEVKGWNSDSMDNKPYIAVDQEGRVIVTDPEGYRVLVFSSGGNPQFVFGKYGPEENAFGLPNGVALDSSGYLWIADAGNNRLVRFSINQP
;
A
#
# COMPACT_ATOMS: atom_id res chain seq x y z
N MET A 1 -75.80 19.47 49.77
CA MET A 1 -74.91 19.49 50.94
C MET A 1 -74.06 18.23 50.88
N ASP A 2 -72.75 18.46 50.89
CA ASP A 2 -71.67 17.65 51.48
C ASP A 2 -71.22 16.30 50.86
N LYS A 3 -70.02 16.35 50.27
CA LYS A 3 -68.94 15.33 50.37
C LYS A 3 -68.38 15.33 51.82
N PRO A 4 -67.52 14.38 52.32
CA PRO A 4 -66.65 13.39 51.64
C PRO A 4 -66.49 12.00 52.35
N SER A 5 -65.73 11.06 51.78
CA SER A 5 -64.53 10.46 52.41
C SER A 5 -63.89 9.38 51.51
N ASP A 6 -62.57 9.44 51.45
CA ASP A 6 -61.65 8.58 50.71
C ASP A 6 -61.39 7.24 51.43
N GLN A 7 -61.14 6.18 50.66
CA GLN A 7 -60.09 5.17 50.91
C GLN A 7 -59.87 4.29 49.66
N GLU A 8 -58.66 4.34 49.11
CA GLU A 8 -58.05 3.40 48.14
C GLU A 8 -57.43 2.19 48.91
N PRO A 9 -57.09 1.03 48.29
CA PRO A 9 -56.06 0.95 47.24
C PRO A 9 -56.23 -0.11 46.12
N LEU A 10 -55.33 0.02 45.14
CA LEU A 10 -55.03 -0.76 43.92
C LEU A 10 -54.72 -2.27 44.13
N GLU A 11 -55.11 -3.13 43.16
CA GLU A 11 -54.21 -4.14 42.54
C GLU A 11 -54.78 -4.81 41.26
N ASN A 12 -54.02 -4.66 40.16
CA ASN A 12 -53.69 -5.60 39.06
C ASN A 12 -54.70 -6.59 38.45
N GLU A 13 -55.05 -6.38 37.17
CA GLU A 13 -55.26 -7.48 36.21
C GLU A 13 -54.44 -7.27 34.92
N HIS A 14 -53.69 -8.32 34.56
CA HIS A 14 -52.79 -8.43 33.41
C HIS A 14 -53.53 -8.53 32.06
N PRO A 15 -52.99 -8.01 30.94
CA PRO A 15 -53.47 -8.35 29.60
C PRO A 15 -52.99 -9.74 29.21
N SER A 16 -53.94 -10.63 28.91
CA SER A 16 -53.69 -11.99 28.45
C SER A 16 -52.95 -12.02 27.10
N SER A 17 -51.88 -12.80 27.09
CA SER A 17 -51.00 -13.11 25.97
C SER A 17 -51.76 -13.77 24.80
N VAL A 18 -51.96 -13.04 23.71
CA VAL A 18 -52.30 -13.64 22.41
C VAL A 18 -51.04 -14.32 21.86
N ASN A 19 -51.05 -15.64 21.92
CA ASN A 19 -49.95 -16.53 21.60
C ASN A 19 -49.46 -16.34 20.15
N VAL A 20 -48.21 -15.90 19.99
CA VAL A 20 -47.54 -15.67 18.69
C VAL A 20 -47.53 -16.95 17.83
N PHE A 21 -47.55 -18.12 18.48
CA PHE A 21 -47.64 -19.42 17.83
C PHE A 21 -48.94 -19.63 17.06
N THR A 22 -50.08 -19.10 17.51
CA THR A 22 -51.37 -19.26 16.81
C THR A 22 -51.44 -18.40 15.54
N LYS A 23 -50.79 -17.22 15.54
CA LYS A 23 -50.63 -16.39 14.33
C LYS A 23 -49.66 -16.98 13.31
N LEU A 24 -48.62 -17.71 13.77
CA LEU A 24 -47.71 -18.44 12.90
C LEU A 24 -48.36 -19.71 12.34
N HIS A 25 -49.05 -20.49 13.17
CA HIS A 25 -49.75 -21.72 12.78
C HIS A 25 -50.81 -21.46 11.70
N ASN A 26 -51.64 -20.42 11.86
CA ASN A 26 -52.65 -20.04 10.86
C ASN A 26 -52.05 -19.51 9.53
N LYS A 27 -50.75 -19.15 9.51
CA LYS A 27 -50.03 -18.75 8.29
C LYS A 27 -49.46 -19.96 7.53
N PHE A 28 -49.27 -21.08 8.21
CA PHE A 28 -48.79 -22.34 7.63
C PHE A 28 -49.91 -23.24 7.08
N GLU A 29 -51.16 -23.06 7.53
CA GLU A 29 -52.32 -23.79 6.99
C GLU A 29 -52.93 -23.18 5.72
N GLN A 30 -52.49 -21.99 5.30
CA GLN A 30 -52.84 -21.52 3.95
C GLN A 30 -52.02 -22.31 2.94
N PRO A 31 -52.65 -22.98 1.94
CA PRO A 31 -51.90 -23.65 0.89
C PRO A 31 -50.94 -22.64 0.27
N PHE A 32 -49.67 -23.03 0.11
CA PHE A 32 -48.66 -22.22 -0.57
C PHE A 32 -49.11 -22.02 -2.03
N LEU A 33 -49.94 -21.01 -2.26
CA LEU A 33 -50.41 -20.63 -3.58
C LEU A 33 -49.25 -19.92 -4.27
N LEU A 34 -48.52 -20.69 -5.09
CA LEU A 34 -47.47 -20.18 -5.95
C LEU A 34 -48.09 -19.22 -6.98
N THR A 35 -48.11 -17.93 -6.63
CA THR A 35 -48.55 -16.89 -7.57
C THR A 35 -47.50 -16.72 -8.67
N TRP A 36 -47.92 -16.32 -9.87
CA TRP A 36 -46.97 -16.01 -10.94
C TRP A 36 -45.97 -14.92 -10.51
N GLU A 37 -46.40 -13.94 -9.69
CA GLU A 37 -45.53 -12.93 -9.08
C GLU A 37 -44.45 -13.60 -8.21
N GLY A 38 -44.83 -14.57 -7.38
CA GLY A 38 -43.91 -15.35 -6.56
C GLY A 38 -42.88 -16.13 -7.37
N ILE A 39 -43.27 -16.68 -8.53
CA ILE A 39 -42.35 -17.36 -9.45
C ILE A 39 -41.34 -16.37 -10.03
N VAL A 40 -41.80 -15.21 -10.51
CA VAL A 40 -40.94 -14.17 -11.08
C VAL A 40 -39.94 -13.66 -10.04
N TYR A 41 -40.40 -13.36 -8.82
CA TYR A 41 -39.50 -12.95 -7.75
C TYR A 41 -38.51 -14.04 -7.36
N SER A 42 -38.93 -15.31 -7.31
CA SER A 42 -38.02 -16.42 -7.01
C SER A 42 -36.89 -16.52 -8.04
N PHE A 43 -37.20 -16.34 -9.33
CA PHE A 43 -36.19 -16.28 -10.39
C PHE A 43 -35.26 -15.07 -10.23
N ILE A 44 -35.80 -13.88 -9.97
CA ILE A 44 -35.00 -12.67 -9.75
C ILE A 44 -34.09 -12.82 -8.53
N TYR A 45 -34.58 -13.42 -7.44
CA TYR A 45 -33.82 -13.60 -6.21
C TYR A 45 -32.68 -14.60 -6.42
N LEU A 46 -32.95 -15.71 -7.10
CA LEU A 46 -31.92 -16.66 -7.49
C LEU A 46 -30.88 -16.02 -8.41
N ALA A 47 -31.33 -15.27 -9.43
CA ALA A 47 -30.45 -14.54 -10.32
C ALA A 47 -29.61 -13.49 -9.57
N ALA A 48 -30.18 -12.77 -8.59
CA ALA A 48 -29.45 -11.80 -7.78
C ALA A 48 -28.32 -12.46 -6.98
N ILE A 49 -28.59 -13.62 -6.38
CA ILE A 49 -27.60 -14.42 -5.64
C ILE A 49 -26.50 -14.91 -6.60
N LEU A 50 -26.88 -15.57 -7.69
CA LEU A 50 -25.93 -16.13 -8.66
C LEU A 50 -25.04 -15.03 -9.25
N THR A 51 -25.65 -13.92 -9.68
CA THR A 51 -24.91 -12.83 -10.33
C THR A 51 -23.95 -12.09 -9.40
N ARG A 52 -24.11 -12.19 -8.08
CA ARG A 52 -23.23 -11.49 -7.13
C ARG A 52 -22.21 -12.41 -6.48
N LEU A 53 -22.46 -13.72 -6.43
CA LEU A 53 -21.55 -14.68 -5.78
C LEU A 53 -20.69 -15.48 -6.78
N VAL A 54 -21.16 -15.75 -7.99
CA VAL A 54 -20.38 -16.53 -8.97
C VAL A 54 -19.13 -15.76 -9.39
N ALA A 55 -17.95 -16.39 -9.26
CA ALA A 55 -16.64 -15.82 -9.59
C ALA A 55 -16.30 -14.51 -8.82
N LEU A 56 -16.85 -14.30 -7.62
CA LEU A 56 -16.62 -13.08 -6.85
C LEU A 56 -15.12 -12.85 -6.48
N GLY A 57 -14.35 -13.93 -6.33
CA GLY A 57 -12.91 -13.87 -6.03
C GLY A 57 -11.98 -13.92 -7.24
N SER A 58 -12.50 -13.94 -8.49
CA SER A 58 -11.65 -14.06 -9.68
C SER A 58 -10.90 -12.77 -10.01
N ARG A 59 -11.57 -11.61 -9.81
CA ARG A 59 -11.02 -10.27 -10.07
C ARG A 59 -9.84 -9.95 -9.17
N VAL A 60 -8.78 -9.40 -9.75
CA VAL A 60 -7.62 -8.86 -9.01
C VAL A 60 -8.10 -7.72 -8.10
N MET A 61 -7.62 -7.66 -6.86
CA MET A 61 -7.89 -6.50 -6.01
C MET A 61 -7.28 -5.26 -6.65
N SER A 62 -8.12 -4.26 -6.93
CA SER A 62 -7.64 -2.95 -7.38
C SER A 62 -6.79 -2.26 -6.31
N HIS A 63 -6.22 -1.12 -6.65
CA HIS A 63 -5.45 -0.30 -5.70
C HIS A 63 -6.22 -0.06 -4.39
N ASP A 64 -7.44 0.50 -4.49
CA ASP A 64 -8.25 0.84 -3.32
C ASP A 64 -8.81 -0.40 -2.60
N GLU A 65 -9.23 -1.44 -3.35
CA GLU A 65 -9.72 -2.67 -2.72
C GLU A 65 -8.63 -3.32 -1.86
N SER A 66 -7.37 -3.33 -2.35
CA SER A 66 -6.24 -3.95 -1.64
C SER A 66 -5.97 -3.31 -0.27
N LEU A 67 -6.17 -1.99 -0.15
CA LEU A 67 -6.09 -1.27 1.13
C LEU A 67 -7.23 -1.72 2.05
N HIS A 68 -8.46 -1.68 1.55
CA HIS A 68 -9.65 -2.06 2.33
C HIS A 68 -9.53 -3.46 2.94
N VAL A 69 -9.11 -4.44 2.14
CA VAL A 69 -8.98 -5.83 2.60
C VAL A 69 -7.80 -6.02 3.55
N PHE A 70 -6.67 -5.33 3.31
CA PHE A 70 -5.49 -5.45 4.15
C PHE A 70 -5.73 -4.90 5.56
N TYR A 71 -6.29 -3.70 5.69
CA TYR A 71 -6.59 -3.12 7.00
C TYR A 71 -7.71 -3.88 7.72
N SER A 72 -8.71 -4.39 6.99
CA SER A 72 -9.73 -5.28 7.57
C SER A 72 -9.12 -6.58 8.12
N TRP A 73 -8.09 -7.11 7.46
CA TRP A 73 -7.34 -8.27 7.93
C TRP A 73 -6.50 -7.95 9.17
N LEU A 74 -5.86 -6.78 9.25
CA LEU A 74 -5.16 -6.35 10.46
C LEU A 74 -6.07 -6.26 11.69
N ILE A 75 -7.33 -5.80 11.52
CA ILE A 75 -8.34 -5.86 12.59
C ILE A 75 -8.57 -7.31 13.03
N THR A 76 -8.72 -8.22 12.07
CA THR A 76 -9.02 -9.63 12.31
C THR A 76 -7.88 -10.36 13.03
N THR A 77 -6.63 -10.05 12.71
CA THR A 77 -5.44 -10.71 13.27
C THR A 77 -4.87 -10.02 14.52
N GLY A 78 -5.53 -8.97 15.03
CA GLY A 78 -5.04 -8.22 16.19
C GLY A 78 -3.84 -7.31 15.90
N GLY A 79 -3.54 -7.05 14.62
CA GLY A 79 -2.55 -6.05 14.20
C GLY A 79 -2.99 -4.61 14.44
N GLY A 80 -4.27 -4.41 14.78
CA GLY A 80 -4.86 -3.12 15.10
C GLY A 80 -5.27 -2.33 13.84
N TYR A 81 -6.24 -1.45 14.03
CA TYR A 81 -6.65 -0.46 13.02
C TYR A 81 -6.87 0.88 13.72
N ILE A 82 -6.27 1.91 13.16
CA ILE A 82 -6.50 3.28 13.60
C ILE A 82 -7.32 3.94 12.51
N HIS A 83 -8.56 4.28 12.84
CA HIS A 83 -9.42 5.02 11.92
C HIS A 83 -8.73 6.32 11.52
N SER A 84 -8.64 6.54 10.20
CA SER A 84 -8.15 7.76 9.59
C SER A 84 -9.21 8.29 8.63
N PRO A 85 -9.42 9.61 8.55
CA PRO A 85 -10.36 10.21 7.60
C PRO A 85 -10.08 9.85 6.14
N MET A 86 -8.83 9.53 5.79
CA MET A 86 -8.46 9.06 4.46
C MET A 86 -9.20 7.78 4.05
N MET A 87 -9.57 6.96 5.02
CA MET A 87 -10.19 5.65 4.82
C MET A 87 -11.71 5.71 4.70
N HIS A 88 -12.31 6.92 4.78
CA HIS A 88 -13.74 7.14 4.96
C HIS A 88 -14.27 6.44 6.22
N GLY A 89 -15.51 5.93 6.20
CA GLY A 89 -16.17 5.40 7.38
C GLY A 89 -15.71 4.00 7.81
N PRO A 90 -15.73 3.70 9.12
CA PRO A 90 -15.26 2.43 9.68
C PRO A 90 -16.13 1.22 9.33
N PHE A 91 -17.39 1.41 8.91
CA PHE A 91 -18.35 0.32 8.69
C PHE A 91 -17.81 -0.74 7.72
N LEU A 92 -17.16 -0.32 6.61
CA LEU A 92 -16.60 -1.25 5.63
C LEU A 92 -15.53 -2.13 6.25
N PHE A 93 -14.60 -1.55 7.02
CA PHE A 93 -13.47 -2.28 7.60
C PHE A 93 -13.93 -3.28 8.65
N GLU A 94 -14.84 -2.86 9.54
CA GLU A 94 -15.31 -3.69 10.64
C GLU A 94 -16.24 -4.81 10.16
N SER A 95 -17.13 -4.52 9.22
CA SER A 95 -17.98 -5.56 8.63
C SER A 95 -17.17 -6.56 7.81
N THR A 96 -16.14 -6.10 7.08
CA THR A 96 -15.24 -6.99 6.34
C THR A 96 -14.36 -7.81 7.28
N ALA A 97 -13.88 -7.22 8.38
CA ALA A 97 -13.13 -7.94 9.42
C ALA A 97 -13.99 -9.05 10.06
N LEU A 98 -15.26 -8.78 10.35
CA LEU A 98 -16.19 -9.80 10.83
C LEU A 98 -16.34 -10.96 9.84
N ILE A 99 -16.45 -10.67 8.54
CA ILE A 99 -16.53 -11.72 7.51
C ILE A 99 -15.21 -12.50 7.40
N ASN A 100 -14.07 -11.83 7.45
CA ASN A 100 -12.76 -12.47 7.46
C ASN A 100 -12.59 -13.39 8.68
N LEU A 101 -13.13 -13.01 9.84
CA LEU A 101 -13.14 -13.85 11.05
C LEU A 101 -14.01 -15.11 10.87
N LEU A 102 -15.17 -14.99 10.21
CA LEU A 102 -16.13 -16.09 10.05
C LEU A 102 -15.74 -17.08 8.94
N PHE A 103 -15.14 -16.61 7.84
CA PHE A 103 -14.92 -17.42 6.63
C PHE A 103 -13.45 -17.50 6.19
N GLY A 104 -12.54 -16.85 6.93
CA GLY A 104 -11.14 -16.70 6.55
C GLY A 104 -10.93 -15.56 5.55
N ALA A 105 -9.78 -14.90 5.63
CA ALA A 105 -9.43 -13.79 4.75
C ALA A 105 -8.99 -14.31 3.37
N ASN A 106 -9.76 -14.00 2.33
CA ASN A 106 -9.46 -14.25 0.92
C ASN A 106 -10.30 -13.33 0.02
N ASP A 107 -9.98 -13.27 -1.27
CA ASP A 107 -10.63 -12.33 -2.20
C ASP A 107 -12.15 -12.51 -2.31
N PHE A 108 -12.65 -13.74 -2.17
CA PHE A 108 -14.09 -14.02 -2.19
C PHE A 108 -14.75 -13.52 -0.89
N ALA A 109 -14.22 -13.92 0.26
CA ALA A 109 -14.77 -13.58 1.56
C ALA A 109 -14.81 -12.05 1.75
N SER A 110 -13.73 -11.34 1.43
CA SER A 110 -13.67 -9.89 1.65
C SER A 110 -14.67 -9.09 0.78
N ARG A 111 -15.18 -9.66 -0.32
CA ARG A 111 -16.24 -9.05 -1.15
C ARG A 111 -17.66 -9.48 -0.78
N LEU A 112 -17.86 -10.30 0.26
CA LEU A 112 -19.20 -10.79 0.62
C LEU A 112 -20.11 -9.68 1.18
N VAL A 113 -19.61 -8.74 1.97
CA VAL A 113 -20.43 -7.63 2.51
C VAL A 113 -21.10 -6.82 1.38
N PRO A 114 -20.35 -6.26 0.40
CA PRO A 114 -20.97 -5.54 -0.71
C PRO A 114 -21.88 -6.44 -1.56
N ALA A 115 -21.55 -7.73 -1.73
CA ALA A 115 -22.37 -8.66 -2.49
C ALA A 115 -23.72 -8.93 -1.81
N ILE A 116 -23.72 -9.17 -0.49
CA ILE A 116 -24.93 -9.37 0.31
C ILE A 116 -25.80 -8.11 0.29
N LEU A 117 -25.22 -6.93 0.50
CA LEU A 117 -25.96 -5.67 0.43
C LEU A 117 -26.52 -5.41 -0.97
N GLY A 118 -25.76 -5.76 -2.03
CA GLY A 118 -26.24 -5.72 -3.40
C GLY A 118 -27.41 -6.67 -3.68
N ILE A 119 -27.39 -7.89 -3.11
CA ILE A 119 -28.52 -8.84 -3.18
C ILE A 119 -29.73 -8.23 -2.47
N LEU A 120 -29.55 -7.70 -1.26
CA LEU A 120 -30.62 -7.06 -0.50
C LEU A 120 -31.20 -5.85 -1.23
N ILE A 121 -30.38 -5.05 -1.92
CA ILE A 121 -30.85 -3.94 -2.76
C ILE A 121 -31.82 -4.44 -3.83
N VAL A 122 -31.49 -5.53 -4.53
CA VAL A 122 -32.35 -6.09 -5.58
C VAL A 122 -33.65 -6.67 -5.02
N ILE A 123 -33.55 -7.39 -3.90
CA ILE A 123 -34.65 -8.18 -3.34
C ILE A 123 -35.60 -7.32 -2.51
N LEU A 124 -35.07 -6.52 -1.59
CA LEU A 124 -35.83 -5.84 -0.55
C LEU A 124 -36.34 -4.48 -1.01
N ILE A 125 -35.50 -3.68 -1.69
CA ILE A 125 -35.83 -2.27 -1.96
C ILE A 125 -37.08 -2.14 -2.84
N PRO A 126 -37.22 -2.82 -4.00
CA PRO A 126 -38.41 -2.67 -4.82
C PRO A 126 -39.69 -3.12 -4.09
N GLN A 127 -39.59 -4.07 -3.14
CA GLN A 127 -40.72 -4.47 -2.30
C GLN A 127 -41.12 -3.37 -1.32
N LEU A 128 -40.15 -2.72 -0.69
CA LEU A 128 -40.40 -1.57 0.19
C LEU A 128 -41.06 -0.42 -0.58
N PHE A 129 -40.63 -0.16 -1.81
CA PHE A 129 -41.15 0.93 -2.64
C PHE A 129 -42.44 0.57 -3.40
N LYS A 130 -42.91 -0.70 -3.37
CA LYS A 130 -44.12 -1.19 -4.04
C LYS A 130 -45.36 -0.28 -3.87
N PRO A 131 -45.63 0.33 -2.70
CA PRO A 131 -46.77 1.26 -2.54
C PRO A 131 -46.70 2.51 -3.44
N TRP A 132 -45.50 2.99 -3.77
CA TRP A 132 -45.30 4.18 -4.62
C TRP A 132 -45.11 3.82 -6.09
N ILE A 133 -44.38 2.73 -6.38
CA ILE A 133 -44.00 2.39 -7.76
C ILE A 133 -44.97 1.43 -8.47
N GLY A 134 -45.89 0.78 -7.75
CA GLY A 134 -46.81 -0.23 -8.30
C GLY A 134 -46.23 -1.65 -8.24
N ARG A 135 -47.03 -2.67 -8.62
CA ARG A 135 -46.61 -4.07 -8.48
C ARG A 135 -45.65 -4.47 -9.59
N ILE A 136 -45.99 -4.21 -10.85
CA ILE A 136 -45.09 -4.37 -12.00
C ILE A 136 -43.92 -3.41 -11.87
N GLY A 137 -44.14 -2.18 -11.39
CA GLY A 137 -43.03 -1.26 -11.11
C GLY A 137 -42.00 -1.85 -10.15
N ALA A 138 -42.42 -2.58 -9.12
CA ALA A 138 -41.50 -3.28 -8.21
C ALA A 138 -40.76 -4.45 -8.89
N ILE A 139 -41.41 -5.21 -9.79
CA ILE A 139 -40.75 -6.25 -10.59
C ILE A 139 -39.69 -5.61 -11.49
N ILE A 140 -40.05 -4.58 -12.25
CA ILE A 140 -39.15 -3.86 -13.15
C ILE A 140 -38.00 -3.23 -12.37
N GLY A 141 -38.26 -2.61 -11.22
CA GLY A 141 -37.22 -2.07 -10.35
C GLY A 141 -36.22 -3.14 -9.88
N SER A 142 -36.71 -4.34 -9.55
CA SER A 142 -35.85 -5.46 -9.19
C SER A 142 -35.00 -5.91 -10.39
N LEU A 143 -35.59 -6.00 -11.59
CA LEU A 143 -34.87 -6.36 -12.81
C LEU A 143 -33.80 -5.32 -13.18
N LEU A 144 -34.13 -4.02 -13.09
CA LEU A 144 -33.18 -2.94 -13.39
C LEU A 144 -32.01 -2.92 -12.40
N LEU A 145 -32.25 -3.11 -11.11
CA LEU A 145 -31.18 -3.22 -10.10
C LEU A 145 -30.38 -4.52 -10.25
N LEU A 146 -31.00 -5.59 -10.75
CA LEU A 146 -30.34 -6.87 -11.03
C LEU A 146 -29.32 -6.71 -12.17
N VAL A 147 -29.72 -6.05 -13.27
CA VAL A 147 -28.92 -5.98 -14.50
C VAL A 147 -28.12 -4.69 -14.66
N SER A 148 -28.35 -3.65 -13.86
CA SER A 148 -27.59 -2.39 -13.92
C SER A 148 -26.08 -2.65 -13.85
N PRO A 149 -25.29 -2.24 -14.86
CA PRO A 149 -23.84 -2.46 -14.85
C PRO A 149 -23.16 -1.85 -13.63
N TYR A 150 -23.54 -0.64 -13.20
CA TYR A 150 -22.95 0.00 -12.03
C TYR A 150 -23.32 -0.71 -10.74
N ILE A 151 -24.60 -1.02 -10.52
CA ILE A 151 -25.03 -1.68 -9.29
C ILE A 151 -24.43 -3.08 -9.20
N LEU A 152 -24.39 -3.83 -10.30
CA LEU A 152 -23.78 -5.16 -10.31
C LEU A 152 -22.27 -5.09 -10.05
N TYR A 153 -21.54 -4.20 -10.75
CA TYR A 153 -20.09 -4.05 -10.59
C TYR A 153 -19.71 -3.69 -9.16
N TYR A 154 -20.32 -2.64 -8.62
CA TYR A 154 -19.99 -2.17 -7.27
C TYR A 154 -20.55 -3.05 -6.15
N SER A 155 -21.50 -3.95 -6.44
CA SER A 155 -21.86 -5.03 -5.52
C SER A 155 -20.87 -6.19 -5.51
N ARG A 156 -19.96 -6.28 -6.48
CA ARG A 156 -18.92 -7.31 -6.57
C ARG A 156 -17.52 -6.76 -6.27
N TYR A 157 -17.45 -5.55 -5.71
CA TYR A 157 -16.22 -4.77 -5.54
C TYR A 157 -16.22 -4.16 -4.14
N ILE A 158 -15.14 -4.31 -3.36
CA ILE A 158 -15.09 -3.83 -1.97
C ILE A 158 -14.86 -2.31 -1.92
N ARG A 159 -15.97 -1.57 -1.93
CA ARG A 159 -15.99 -0.11 -1.80
C ARG A 159 -17.22 0.36 -1.03
N HIS A 160 -17.12 1.57 -0.48
CA HIS A 160 -18.16 2.20 0.35
C HIS A 160 -19.48 2.44 -0.40
N ASP A 161 -19.44 2.76 -1.70
CA ASP A 161 -20.59 3.26 -2.47
C ASP A 161 -21.84 2.37 -2.38
N ILE A 162 -21.70 1.06 -2.61
CA ILE A 162 -22.85 0.14 -2.58
C ILE A 162 -23.43 0.00 -1.17
N MET A 163 -22.59 0.11 -0.15
CA MET A 163 -23.00 0.05 1.26
C MET A 163 -23.81 1.30 1.60
N VAL A 164 -23.31 2.48 1.24
CA VAL A 164 -24.02 3.75 1.40
C VAL A 164 -25.35 3.72 0.66
N ILE A 165 -25.40 3.18 -0.57
CA ILE A 165 -26.64 3.07 -1.36
C ILE A 165 -27.69 2.21 -0.64
N ALA A 166 -27.29 1.11 -0.01
CA ALA A 166 -28.22 0.28 0.75
C ALA A 166 -28.88 1.08 1.88
N TRP A 167 -28.08 1.83 2.65
CA TRP A 167 -28.57 2.67 3.75
C TRP A 167 -29.38 3.87 3.25
N LEU A 168 -28.93 4.50 2.16
CA LEU A 168 -29.63 5.60 1.49
C LEU A 168 -31.05 5.20 1.06
N LEU A 169 -31.20 4.02 0.44
CA LEU A 169 -32.52 3.55 -0.01
C LEU A 169 -33.46 3.26 1.17
N LEU A 170 -32.94 2.76 2.30
CA LEU A 170 -33.71 2.64 3.54
C LEU A 170 -34.08 4.01 4.12
N MET A 171 -33.16 4.98 4.07
CA MET A 171 -33.41 6.35 4.51
C MET A 171 -34.49 7.03 3.65
N VAL A 172 -34.42 6.90 2.32
CA VAL A 172 -35.42 7.44 1.39
C VAL A 172 -36.79 6.79 1.62
N PHE A 173 -36.83 5.46 1.78
CA PHE A 173 -38.06 4.76 2.15
C PHE A 173 -38.62 5.29 3.48
N ALA A 174 -37.78 5.47 4.50
CA ALA A 174 -38.19 5.99 5.80
C ALA A 174 -38.74 7.41 5.72
N ILE A 175 -38.13 8.30 4.92
CA ILE A 175 -38.61 9.65 4.64
C ILE A 175 -40.01 9.59 4.00
N LEU A 176 -40.17 8.86 2.90
CA LEU A 176 -41.45 8.78 2.18
C LEU A 176 -42.54 8.13 3.04
N ALA A 177 -42.21 7.07 3.76
CA ALA A 177 -43.14 6.40 4.66
C ALA A 177 -43.55 7.29 5.84
N TYR A 178 -42.62 8.07 6.41
CA TYR A 178 -42.95 9.00 7.49
C TYR A 178 -43.81 10.18 7.01
N LEU A 179 -43.56 10.70 5.80
CA LEU A 179 -44.38 11.74 5.18
C LEU A 179 -45.82 11.27 4.92
N HIS A 180 -46.04 9.96 4.75
CA HIS A 180 -47.37 9.38 4.54
C HIS A 180 -48.07 8.97 5.85
N ASP A 181 -47.41 8.14 6.66
CA ASP A 181 -48.02 7.46 7.81
C ASP A 181 -47.72 8.12 9.17
N ARG A 182 -46.66 8.95 9.23
CA ARG A 182 -46.16 9.62 10.44
C ARG A 182 -45.94 8.73 11.68
N LYS A 183 -45.66 7.44 11.47
CA LYS A 183 -45.39 6.47 12.55
C LYS A 183 -43.94 6.57 13.04
N GLU A 184 -43.72 6.49 14.35
CA GLU A 184 -42.38 6.62 14.96
C GLU A 184 -41.35 5.59 14.48
N LYS A 185 -41.79 4.37 14.12
CA LYS A 185 -40.90 3.34 13.56
C LYS A 185 -40.12 3.81 12.33
N PHE A 186 -40.67 4.73 11.54
CA PHE A 186 -39.99 5.27 10.38
C PHE A 186 -38.93 6.31 10.76
N LEU A 187 -39.09 7.02 11.88
CA LEU A 187 -38.02 7.85 12.43
C LEU A 187 -36.87 6.99 12.98
N VAL A 188 -37.19 5.87 13.63
CA VAL A 188 -36.17 4.91 14.10
C VAL A 188 -35.38 4.35 12.91
N LEU A 189 -36.07 3.95 11.84
CA LEU A 189 -35.41 3.47 10.61
C LEU A 189 -34.57 4.58 9.95
N PHE A 190 -35.11 5.80 9.85
CA PHE A 190 -34.41 6.96 9.31
C PHE A 190 -33.10 7.22 10.07
N VAL A 191 -33.15 7.25 11.40
CA VAL A 191 -31.98 7.50 12.25
C VAL A 191 -30.96 6.37 12.19
N THR A 192 -31.42 5.11 12.15
CA THR A 192 -30.55 3.94 11.98
C THR A 192 -29.80 4.01 10.65
N ALA A 193 -30.52 4.27 9.56
CA ALA A 193 -29.93 4.43 8.23
C ALA A 193 -28.95 5.61 8.19
N LEU A 194 -29.31 6.74 8.80
CA LEU A 194 -28.45 7.92 8.86
C LEU A 194 -27.14 7.65 9.63
N ALA A 195 -27.20 6.94 10.76
CA ALA A 195 -26.00 6.55 11.50
C ALA A 195 -25.07 5.67 10.67
N LEU A 196 -25.62 4.64 10.02
CA LEU A 196 -24.85 3.76 9.14
C LEU A 196 -24.27 4.49 7.93
N MET A 197 -25.00 5.44 7.35
CA MET A 197 -24.49 6.30 6.26
C MET A 197 -23.26 7.10 6.70
N PHE A 198 -23.33 7.80 7.85
CA PHE A 198 -22.19 8.54 8.39
C PHE A 198 -21.01 7.64 8.74
N SER A 199 -21.28 6.44 9.26
CA SER A 199 -20.25 5.44 9.53
C SER A 199 -19.69 4.75 8.27
N THR A 200 -20.20 5.07 7.08
CA THR A 200 -19.73 4.50 5.81
C THR A 200 -18.99 5.52 4.95
N MET A 201 -19.57 6.70 4.68
CA MET A 201 -18.95 7.68 3.78
C MET A 201 -19.50 9.10 3.93
N GLU A 202 -18.66 10.10 3.66
CA GLU A 202 -18.95 11.53 3.79
C GLU A 202 -19.94 12.05 2.73
N ILE A 203 -20.21 11.32 1.64
CA ILE A 203 -21.25 11.69 0.66
C ILE A 203 -22.63 11.89 1.33
N THR A 204 -22.83 11.34 2.52
CA THR A 204 -23.96 11.60 3.42
C THR A 204 -24.26 13.09 3.59
N PHE A 205 -23.25 13.97 3.67
CA PHE A 205 -23.47 15.42 3.76
C PHE A 205 -24.17 16.00 2.53
N ILE A 206 -23.83 15.51 1.33
CA ILE A 206 -24.49 15.92 0.08
C ILE A 206 -25.96 15.48 0.12
N TYR A 207 -26.24 14.25 0.54
CA TYR A 207 -27.62 13.77 0.68
C TYR A 207 -28.44 14.55 1.70
N LEU A 208 -27.86 14.88 2.85
CA LEU A 208 -28.51 15.72 3.84
C LEU A 208 -28.88 17.08 3.26
N ALA A 209 -27.97 17.73 2.53
CA ALA A 209 -28.26 19.01 1.88
C ALA A 209 -29.39 18.89 0.85
N ILE A 210 -29.31 17.92 -0.07
CA ILE A 210 -30.32 17.71 -1.12
C ILE A 210 -31.71 17.46 -0.51
N PHE A 211 -31.81 16.54 0.45
CA PHE A 211 -33.09 16.15 1.03
C PHE A 211 -33.63 17.21 1.99
N ALA A 212 -32.78 17.93 2.74
CA ALA A 212 -33.23 19.01 3.61
C ALA A 212 -33.80 20.16 2.80
N VAL A 213 -33.16 20.55 1.68
CA VAL A 213 -33.69 21.61 0.81
C VAL A 213 -35.04 21.20 0.22
N PHE A 214 -35.21 19.94 -0.22
CA PHE A 214 -36.51 19.47 -0.69
C PHE A 214 -37.59 19.54 0.39
N LEU A 215 -37.31 18.99 1.58
CA LEU A 215 -38.26 18.98 2.70
C LEU A 215 -38.61 20.40 3.14
N PHE A 216 -37.64 21.31 3.17
CA PHE A 216 -37.85 22.72 3.45
C PHE A 216 -38.79 23.36 2.42
N MET A 217 -38.49 23.24 1.12
CA MET A 217 -39.34 23.80 0.06
C MET A 217 -40.76 23.22 0.10
N ARG A 218 -40.90 21.91 0.29
CA ARG A 218 -42.20 21.25 0.40
C ARG A 218 -42.99 21.75 1.60
N MET A 219 -42.36 21.83 2.78
CA MET A 219 -42.96 22.31 4.02
C MET A 219 -43.56 23.71 3.86
N PHE A 220 -42.82 24.65 3.26
CA PHE A 220 -43.31 26.01 2.99
C PHE A 220 -44.37 26.06 1.89
N THR A 221 -44.27 25.19 0.87
CA THR A 221 -45.29 25.12 -0.19
C THR A 221 -46.63 24.61 0.34
N ILE A 222 -46.64 23.70 1.31
CA ILE A 222 -47.85 23.10 1.86
C ILE A 222 -48.42 23.94 3.02
N HIS A 223 -47.58 24.43 3.93
CA HIS A 223 -48.02 25.07 5.18
C HIS A 223 -47.87 26.60 5.17
N GLY A 224 -47.22 27.19 4.17
CA GLY A 224 -46.90 28.61 4.13
C GLY A 224 -46.01 29.03 5.30
N TRP A 225 -46.18 30.26 5.79
CA TRP A 225 -45.41 30.82 6.91
C TRP A 225 -46.11 30.66 8.28
N HIS A 226 -46.94 29.62 8.43
CA HIS A 226 -47.71 29.39 9.66
C HIS A 226 -46.95 28.50 10.64
N TRP A 227 -46.32 29.11 11.65
CA TRP A 227 -45.44 28.41 12.59
C TRP A 227 -46.07 27.22 13.31
N LYS A 228 -47.36 27.32 13.69
CA LYS A 228 -48.08 26.22 14.37
C LYS A 228 -48.25 25.00 13.45
N ALA A 229 -48.54 25.23 12.17
CA ALA A 229 -48.67 24.16 11.17
C ALA A 229 -47.30 23.57 10.80
N ILE A 230 -46.27 24.40 10.69
CA ILE A 230 -44.88 23.96 10.45
C ILE A 230 -44.41 23.03 11.58
N LYS A 231 -44.55 23.45 12.85
CA LYS A 231 -44.12 22.65 14.01
C LYS A 231 -44.80 21.29 14.11
N THR A 232 -46.00 21.15 13.58
CA THR A 232 -46.75 19.89 13.58
C THR A 232 -46.65 19.14 12.25
N SER A 233 -45.81 19.57 11.30
CA SER A 233 -45.59 18.88 10.03
C SER A 233 -44.61 17.71 10.15
N ALA A 234 -44.69 16.75 9.23
CA ALA A 234 -43.75 15.63 9.17
C ALA A 234 -42.37 16.06 8.63
N GLU A 235 -42.34 17.04 7.75
CA GLU A 235 -41.13 17.65 7.21
C GLU A 235 -40.30 18.29 8.30
N PHE A 236 -40.95 19.03 9.22
CA PHE A 236 -40.27 19.64 10.34
C PHE A 236 -39.60 18.61 11.25
N ASP A 237 -40.29 17.50 11.57
CA ASP A 237 -39.72 16.41 12.37
C ASP A 237 -38.45 15.83 11.71
N LEU A 238 -38.49 15.56 10.40
CA LEU A 238 -37.35 15.03 9.64
C LEU A 238 -36.20 16.05 9.56
N LEU A 239 -36.50 17.32 9.29
CA LEU A 239 -35.51 18.40 9.24
C LEU A 239 -34.78 18.59 10.57
N ILE A 240 -35.52 18.55 11.69
CA ILE A 240 -34.92 18.63 13.02
C ILE A 240 -33.94 17.46 13.24
N LEU A 241 -34.31 16.23 12.89
CA LEU A 241 -33.41 15.08 13.04
C LEU A 241 -32.19 15.18 12.12
N MET A 242 -32.37 15.58 10.86
CA MET A 242 -31.25 15.79 9.92
C MET A 242 -30.25 16.82 10.43
N ILE A 243 -30.74 17.97 10.91
CA ILE A 243 -29.90 19.06 11.40
C ILE A 243 -29.24 18.67 12.72
N THR A 244 -30.01 18.19 13.69
CA THR A 244 -29.49 17.89 15.03
C THR A 244 -28.54 16.70 15.02
N LEU A 245 -28.84 15.62 14.32
CA LEU A 245 -27.96 14.46 14.25
C LEU A 245 -26.77 14.70 13.31
N GLY A 246 -26.96 15.43 12.21
CA GLY A 246 -25.86 15.84 11.34
C GLY A 246 -24.87 16.79 12.02
N ALA A 247 -25.30 17.57 13.02
CA ALA A 247 -24.45 18.50 13.75
C ALA A 247 -23.25 17.82 14.44
N PHE A 248 -23.38 16.55 14.85
CA PHE A 248 -22.26 15.79 15.45
C PHE A 248 -21.06 15.64 14.52
N PHE A 249 -21.28 15.66 13.20
CA PHE A 249 -20.25 15.50 12.17
C PHE A 249 -19.95 16.79 11.39
N SER A 250 -20.65 17.89 11.69
CA SER A 250 -20.63 19.11 10.86
C SER A 250 -19.81 20.26 11.44
N SER A 251 -19.21 20.10 12.63
CA SER A 251 -18.49 21.19 13.30
C SER A 251 -17.36 21.84 12.47
N PRO A 252 -16.63 21.12 11.58
CA PRO A 252 -15.63 21.74 10.70
C PRO A 252 -16.18 22.74 9.67
N ILE A 253 -17.49 22.76 9.41
CA ILE A 253 -18.09 23.64 8.38
C ILE A 253 -17.94 25.14 8.71
N LEU A 254 -17.71 25.49 9.99
CA LEU A 254 -17.47 26.88 10.39
C LEU A 254 -16.03 27.34 10.13
N ILE A 255 -15.09 26.43 9.89
CA ILE A 255 -13.67 26.78 9.75
C ILE A 255 -13.43 27.76 8.60
N PRO A 256 -13.98 27.58 7.38
CA PRO A 256 -13.85 28.54 6.30
C PRO A 256 -14.40 29.94 6.62
N LEU A 257 -15.37 30.03 7.53
CA LEU A 257 -15.94 31.31 7.99
C LEU A 257 -15.09 31.95 9.11
N LEU A 258 -14.63 31.15 10.07
CA LEU A 258 -13.90 31.62 11.24
C LEU A 258 -12.44 31.98 10.92
N ASN A 259 -11.80 31.23 10.01
CA ASN A 259 -10.39 31.44 9.68
C ASN A 259 -10.10 32.86 9.17
N PRO A 260 -10.81 33.42 8.17
CA PRO A 260 -10.59 34.79 7.71
C PRO A 260 -10.77 35.84 8.82
N ILE A 261 -11.74 35.64 9.71
CA ILE A 261 -12.04 36.55 10.81
C ILE A 261 -10.90 36.54 11.84
N PHE A 262 -10.43 35.34 12.22
CA PHE A 262 -9.33 35.18 13.16
C PHE A 262 -8.02 35.71 12.61
N VAL A 263 -7.67 35.40 11.34
CA VAL A 263 -6.45 35.93 10.71
C VAL A 263 -6.46 37.46 10.75
N LYS A 264 -7.60 38.09 10.45
CA LYS A 264 -7.73 39.56 10.51
C LYS A 264 -7.57 40.13 11.93
N ALA A 265 -8.00 39.38 12.96
CA ALA A 265 -8.01 39.85 14.35
C ALA A 265 -6.70 39.55 15.11
N THR A 266 -6.06 38.41 14.85
CA THR A 266 -4.94 37.89 15.66
C THR A 266 -3.68 37.60 14.85
N GLY A 267 -3.74 37.71 13.52
CA GLY A 267 -2.64 37.36 12.61
C GLY A 267 -2.46 35.85 12.38
N ILE A 268 -3.27 35.00 13.03
CA ILE A 268 -3.23 33.53 12.88
C ILE A 268 -4.64 32.97 12.62
N PRO A 269 -4.78 31.84 11.89
CA PRO A 269 -6.07 31.22 11.67
C PRO A 269 -6.69 30.67 12.96
N PHE A 270 -8.02 30.49 12.94
CA PHE A 270 -8.74 29.85 14.04
C PHE A 270 -8.32 28.38 14.17
N VAL A 271 -8.29 27.65 13.06
CA VAL A 271 -7.70 26.31 12.97
C VAL A 271 -6.86 26.27 11.71
N ASP A 272 -5.63 25.77 11.81
CA ASP A 272 -4.78 25.55 10.64
C ASP A 272 -5.44 24.54 9.69
N ILE A 273 -5.55 24.88 8.40
CA ILE A 273 -6.14 23.98 7.39
C ILE A 273 -5.28 22.72 7.21
N ALA A 274 -3.96 22.81 7.42
CA ALA A 274 -3.06 21.66 7.33
C ALA A 274 -3.45 20.54 8.32
N VAL A 275 -4.01 20.90 9.48
CA VAL A 275 -4.51 19.94 10.47
C VAL A 275 -5.65 19.09 9.91
N LEU A 276 -6.56 19.68 9.12
CA LEU A 276 -7.70 18.97 8.54
C LEU A 276 -7.30 17.98 7.45
N GLY A 277 -6.12 18.16 6.85
CA GLY A 277 -5.54 17.23 5.88
C GLY A 277 -4.68 16.12 6.50
N SER A 278 -4.40 16.18 7.80
CA SER A 278 -3.56 15.19 8.48
C SER A 278 -4.29 13.85 8.65
N GLN A 279 -3.58 12.76 8.38
CA GLN A 279 -4.15 11.40 8.47
C GLN A 279 -4.16 10.85 9.90
N GLY A 280 -3.33 11.40 10.79
CA GLY A 280 -3.20 10.97 12.18
C GLY A 280 -4.07 11.76 13.16
N THR A 281 -3.99 11.39 14.44
CA THR A 281 -4.71 12.05 15.54
C THR A 281 -3.83 13.03 16.32
N GLU A 282 -2.68 13.43 15.77
CA GLU A 282 -1.71 14.28 16.47
C GLU A 282 -2.27 15.68 16.76
N TRP A 283 -3.10 16.20 15.85
CA TRP A 283 -3.78 17.49 15.98
C TRP A 283 -4.73 17.60 17.17
N ILE A 284 -5.12 16.48 17.77
CA ILE A 284 -5.89 16.44 19.02
C ILE A 284 -5.09 17.13 20.13
N LYS A 285 -3.77 17.05 20.09
CA LYS A 285 -2.87 17.66 21.08
C LYS A 285 -2.58 19.10 20.68
N GLY A 286 -2.93 20.05 21.54
CA GLY A 286 -2.62 21.48 21.37
C GLY A 286 -3.81 22.38 21.05
N VAL A 287 -3.53 23.62 20.65
CA VAL A 287 -4.54 24.70 20.53
C VAL A 287 -5.57 24.40 19.44
N ASN A 288 -5.16 23.81 18.31
CA ASN A 288 -6.07 23.42 17.23
C ASN A 288 -7.09 22.38 17.70
N GLY A 289 -6.64 21.35 18.43
CA GLY A 289 -7.50 20.35 19.05
C GLY A 289 -8.52 20.98 20.01
N ILE A 290 -8.08 21.83 20.95
CA ILE A 290 -8.97 22.52 21.90
C ILE A 290 -10.07 23.30 21.17
N ARG A 291 -9.71 24.07 20.14
CA ARG A 291 -10.66 24.86 19.35
C ARG A 291 -11.66 23.98 18.59
N LEU A 292 -11.21 22.88 18.00
CA LEU A 292 -12.06 21.93 17.29
C LEU A 292 -13.04 21.19 18.22
N PHE A 293 -12.59 20.73 19.39
CA PHE A 293 -13.48 20.16 20.41
C PHE A 293 -14.44 21.20 20.98
N GLY A 294 -14.01 22.45 21.12
CA GLY A 294 -14.90 23.57 21.46
C GLY A 294 -16.02 23.75 20.44
N LEU A 295 -15.71 23.70 19.14
CA LEU A 295 -16.72 23.72 18.07
C LEU A 295 -17.66 22.52 18.14
N LEU A 296 -17.13 21.31 18.28
CA LEU A 296 -17.93 20.09 18.43
C LEU A 296 -18.87 20.18 19.65
N GLY A 297 -18.36 20.65 20.78
CA GLY A 297 -19.15 20.89 21.99
C GLY A 297 -20.26 21.92 21.76
N GLY A 298 -19.96 23.03 21.10
CA GLY A 298 -20.96 24.04 20.72
C GLY A 298 -22.06 23.49 19.81
N PHE A 299 -21.70 22.74 18.78
CA PHE A 299 -22.65 22.07 17.88
C PHE A 299 -23.50 21.02 18.62
N THR A 300 -22.89 20.28 19.54
CA THR A 300 -23.58 19.29 20.36
C THR A 300 -24.59 19.95 21.30
N ILE A 301 -24.23 21.06 21.94
CA ILE A 301 -25.14 21.84 22.80
C ILE A 301 -26.29 22.41 21.97
N LEU A 302 -25.99 23.02 20.82
CA LEU A 302 -27.01 23.58 19.93
C LEU A 302 -27.98 22.48 19.45
N SER A 303 -27.44 21.32 19.07
CA SER A 303 -28.21 20.14 18.68
C SER A 303 -29.15 19.69 19.81
N ALA A 304 -28.63 19.60 21.04
CA ALA A 304 -29.42 19.22 22.21
C ALA A 304 -30.49 20.25 22.55
N VAL A 305 -30.20 21.55 22.45
CA VAL A 305 -31.18 22.63 22.70
C VAL A 305 -32.32 22.55 21.70
N ILE A 306 -32.01 22.44 20.40
CA ILE A 306 -33.02 22.32 19.33
C ILE A 306 -33.82 21.02 19.50
N GLY A 307 -33.14 19.90 19.76
CA GLY A 307 -33.76 18.60 19.97
C GLY A 307 -34.68 18.55 21.19
N PHE A 308 -34.29 19.18 22.30
CA PHE A 308 -35.12 19.28 23.50
C PHE A 308 -36.34 20.17 23.28
N ALA A 309 -36.18 21.27 22.53
CA ALA A 309 -37.28 22.14 22.15
C ALA A 309 -38.29 21.44 21.21
N TRP A 310 -37.83 20.48 20.38
CA TRP A 310 -38.71 19.66 19.54
C TRP A 310 -39.42 18.55 20.34
N GLY A 311 -38.71 17.86 21.23
CA GLY A 311 -39.29 16.86 22.11
C GLY A 311 -38.24 16.08 22.89
N LYS A 312 -37.96 16.51 24.12
CA LYS A 312 -36.87 15.98 24.99
C LYS A 312 -36.73 14.45 24.98
N LEU A 313 -37.76 13.71 25.40
CA LEU A 313 -37.65 12.25 25.51
C LEU A 313 -37.53 11.57 24.14
N ARG A 314 -38.25 12.08 23.14
CA ARG A 314 -38.26 11.55 21.78
C ARG A 314 -36.88 11.73 21.12
N TRP A 315 -36.32 12.93 21.23
CA TRP A 315 -35.00 13.25 20.72
C TRP A 315 -33.90 12.47 21.44
N LEU A 316 -33.94 12.35 22.78
CA LEU A 316 -32.95 11.56 23.53
C LEU A 316 -32.92 10.10 23.09
N LYS A 317 -34.08 9.46 22.84
CA LYS A 317 -34.13 8.08 22.33
C LYS A 317 -33.50 7.95 20.95
N LEU A 318 -33.82 8.88 20.04
CA LEU A 318 -33.32 8.86 18.66
C LEU A 318 -31.83 9.24 18.58
N ALA A 319 -31.39 10.29 19.26
CA ALA A 319 -29.98 10.66 19.36
C ALA A 319 -29.16 9.58 20.08
N GLY A 320 -29.72 8.96 21.12
CA GLY A 320 -29.12 7.81 21.80
C GLY A 320 -28.91 6.63 20.85
N LEU A 321 -29.91 6.29 20.02
CA LEU A 321 -29.77 5.26 18.99
C LEU A 321 -28.68 5.60 17.96
N PHE A 322 -28.68 6.84 17.46
CA PHE A 322 -27.68 7.32 16.50
C PHE A 322 -26.25 7.17 17.04
N LEU A 323 -26.04 7.61 18.28
CA LEU A 323 -24.74 7.53 18.96
C LEU A 323 -24.38 6.10 19.36
N ALA A 324 -25.35 5.26 19.74
CA ALA A 324 -25.13 3.85 20.08
C ALA A 324 -24.63 3.03 18.88
N ILE A 325 -24.92 3.46 17.65
CA ILE A 325 -24.35 2.87 16.43
C ILE A 325 -23.01 3.53 16.10
N SER A 326 -22.96 4.85 16.08
CA SER A 326 -21.79 5.59 15.59
C SER A 326 -20.58 5.47 16.52
N ILE A 327 -20.77 5.53 17.85
CA ILE A 327 -19.67 5.51 18.82
C ILE A 327 -18.90 4.19 18.77
N PRO A 328 -19.52 3.00 18.84
CA PRO A 328 -18.80 1.75 18.73
C PRO A 328 -18.01 1.65 17.41
N LEU A 329 -18.62 1.96 16.27
CA LEU A 329 -17.95 1.86 14.96
C LEU A 329 -16.75 2.83 14.86
N PHE A 330 -16.92 4.10 15.23
CA PHE A 330 -15.82 5.07 15.14
C PHE A 330 -14.75 4.87 16.23
N SER A 331 -15.05 4.17 17.32
CA SER A 331 -14.07 3.84 18.36
C SER A 331 -13.45 2.45 18.18
N SER A 332 -13.74 1.76 17.07
CA SER A 332 -13.38 0.36 16.85
C SER A 332 -13.74 -0.54 18.03
N PHE A 333 -15.02 -0.49 18.39
CA PHE A 333 -15.60 -1.13 19.57
C PHE A 333 -14.81 -0.82 20.85
N PHE A 334 -14.54 0.47 21.07
CA PHE A 334 -13.83 1.05 22.22
C PHE A 334 -12.33 0.70 22.34
N THR A 335 -11.74 0.05 21.34
CA THR A 335 -10.28 -0.22 21.30
C THR A 335 -9.47 1.00 20.85
N ASN A 336 -10.08 1.96 20.16
CA ASN A 336 -9.45 3.18 19.67
C ASN A 336 -10.36 4.41 19.87
N PRO A 337 -10.41 5.00 21.08
CA PRO A 337 -11.27 6.15 21.36
C PRO A 337 -10.90 7.41 20.55
N ALA A 338 -9.64 7.53 20.10
CA ALA A 338 -9.21 8.64 19.25
C ALA A 338 -9.91 8.64 17.88
N GLY A 339 -10.42 7.48 17.46
CA GLY A 339 -11.24 7.32 16.27
C GLY A 339 -12.49 8.21 16.26
N LEU A 340 -13.09 8.51 17.43
CA LEU A 340 -14.23 9.43 17.53
C LEU A 340 -13.88 10.85 17.04
N ALA A 341 -12.69 11.34 17.37
CA ALA A 341 -12.25 12.66 16.95
C ALA A 341 -11.96 12.69 15.44
N SER A 342 -11.25 11.67 14.93
CA SER A 342 -11.00 11.54 13.50
C SER A 342 -12.29 11.33 12.68
N GLY A 343 -13.31 10.67 13.25
CA GLY A 343 -14.63 10.52 12.65
C GLY A 343 -15.42 11.83 12.64
N PHE A 344 -15.82 12.29 13.83
CA PHE A 344 -16.79 13.37 14.01
C PHE A 344 -16.25 14.74 13.59
N ILE A 345 -14.93 14.92 13.60
CA ILE A 345 -14.27 16.16 13.20
C ILE A 345 -13.42 15.93 11.94
N GLY A 346 -12.56 14.92 11.95
CA GLY A 346 -11.59 14.69 10.88
C GLY A 346 -12.22 14.36 9.52
N SER A 347 -13.32 13.60 9.47
CA SER A 347 -13.91 13.11 8.21
C SER A 347 -14.39 14.24 7.30
N LEU A 348 -15.19 15.18 7.83
CA LEU A 348 -15.63 16.34 7.05
C LEU A 348 -14.45 17.28 6.72
N GLY A 349 -13.52 17.47 7.66
CA GLY A 349 -12.32 18.29 7.43
C GLY A 349 -11.47 17.78 6.27
N TYR A 350 -11.18 16.47 6.27
CA TYR A 350 -10.44 15.80 5.22
C TYR A 350 -11.19 15.85 3.89
N TRP A 351 -12.49 15.52 3.89
CA TRP A 351 -13.32 15.57 2.68
C TRP A 351 -13.30 16.96 2.03
N LEU A 352 -13.45 18.03 2.81
CA LEU A 352 -13.33 19.41 2.31
C LEU A 352 -11.94 19.71 1.74
N SER A 353 -10.87 19.19 2.34
CA SER A 353 -9.50 19.36 1.82
C SER A 353 -9.30 18.66 0.46
N GLN A 354 -9.91 17.48 0.26
CA GLN A 354 -9.77 16.73 -1.00
C GLN A 354 -10.47 17.43 -2.17
N GLN A 355 -11.55 18.18 -1.91
CA GLN A 355 -12.20 18.97 -2.97
C GLN A 355 -11.27 20.04 -3.56
N ALA A 356 -10.30 20.55 -2.78
CA ALA A 356 -9.29 21.50 -3.26
C ALA A 356 -8.18 20.84 -4.10
N VAL A 357 -7.85 19.57 -3.83
CA VAL A 357 -6.85 18.80 -4.59
C VAL A 357 -7.39 18.37 -5.96
N ALA A 358 -8.71 18.13 -6.04
CA ALA A 358 -9.41 17.70 -7.25
C ALA A 358 -8.74 16.46 -7.90
N ARG A 359 -8.62 15.36 -7.14
CA ARG A 359 -8.01 14.11 -7.61
C ARG A 359 -8.59 13.67 -8.96
N GLY A 360 -7.71 13.33 -9.88
CA GLY A 360 -8.07 13.00 -11.26
C GLY A 360 -8.44 14.20 -12.12
N GLY A 361 -8.65 15.41 -11.62
CA GLY A 361 -8.83 16.63 -12.42
C GLY A 361 -9.87 16.53 -13.55
N GLN A 362 -10.93 15.74 -13.36
CA GLN A 362 -11.85 15.39 -14.44
C GLN A 362 -12.69 16.60 -14.89
N PRO A 363 -13.02 16.70 -16.20
CA PRO A 363 -13.79 17.81 -16.74
C PRO A 363 -15.23 17.83 -16.18
N TRP A 364 -15.88 18.99 -16.25
CA TRP A 364 -17.27 19.15 -15.76
C TRP A 364 -18.27 18.24 -16.47
N TYR A 365 -18.01 17.84 -17.73
CA TYR A 365 -18.87 16.93 -18.49
C TYR A 365 -18.53 15.45 -18.28
N TYR A 366 -17.67 15.10 -17.32
CA TYR A 366 -17.21 13.72 -17.10
C TYR A 366 -18.34 12.69 -16.99
N PHE A 367 -19.33 12.94 -16.13
CA PHE A 367 -20.48 12.03 -15.95
C PHE A 367 -21.41 11.98 -17.17
N LEU A 368 -21.41 13.01 -18.03
CA LEU A 368 -22.15 12.99 -19.30
C LEU A 368 -21.51 12.05 -20.33
N ILE A 369 -20.24 11.67 -20.14
CA ILE A 369 -19.54 10.70 -20.98
C ILE A 369 -19.64 9.31 -20.36
N VAL A 370 -19.30 9.18 -19.08
CA VAL A 370 -19.10 7.87 -18.45
C VAL A 370 -20.43 7.16 -18.15
N VAL A 371 -21.47 7.87 -17.66
CA VAL A 371 -22.74 7.22 -17.31
C VAL A 371 -23.48 6.64 -18.52
N PRO A 372 -23.64 7.37 -19.66
CA PRO A 372 -24.39 6.85 -20.80
C PRO A 372 -23.74 5.64 -21.50
N ILE A 373 -22.44 5.41 -21.32
CA ILE A 373 -21.74 4.21 -21.84
C ILE A 373 -22.32 2.92 -21.24
N TYR A 374 -22.83 3.00 -20.00
CA TYR A 374 -23.29 1.84 -19.24
C TYR A 374 -24.80 1.85 -19.00
N GLU A 375 -25.41 3.02 -18.78
CA GLU A 375 -26.78 3.14 -18.27
C GLU A 375 -27.70 3.95 -19.18
N TYR A 376 -28.05 3.41 -20.33
CA TYR A 376 -28.98 4.07 -21.27
C TYR A 376 -30.44 3.95 -20.83
N LEU A 377 -30.88 2.78 -20.37
CA LEU A 377 -32.28 2.55 -20.03
C LEU A 377 -32.75 3.40 -18.84
N PRO A 378 -32.02 3.47 -17.70
CA PRO A 378 -32.48 4.31 -16.59
C PRO A 378 -32.41 5.80 -16.90
N LEU A 379 -31.43 6.27 -17.69
CA LEU A 379 -31.35 7.67 -18.11
C LEU A 379 -32.55 8.08 -18.98
N ILE A 380 -32.86 7.30 -20.02
CA ILE A 380 -34.01 7.54 -20.91
C ILE A 380 -35.31 7.39 -20.12
N GLY A 381 -35.42 6.37 -19.29
CA GLY A 381 -36.60 6.11 -18.48
C GLY A 381 -36.85 7.17 -17.41
N GLY A 382 -35.81 7.79 -16.84
CA GLY A 382 -35.96 8.93 -15.93
C GLY A 382 -36.51 10.17 -16.64
N LEU A 383 -36.08 10.44 -17.87
CA LEU A 383 -36.67 11.49 -18.71
C LEU A 383 -38.13 11.16 -19.06
N GLY A 384 -38.42 9.91 -19.43
CA GLY A 384 -39.77 9.42 -19.67
C GLY A 384 -40.68 9.60 -18.45
N ALA A 385 -40.18 9.26 -17.26
CA ALA A 385 -40.87 9.48 -15.99
C ALA A 385 -41.15 10.96 -15.71
N ALA A 386 -40.18 11.84 -15.96
CA ALA A 386 -40.35 13.28 -15.78
C ALA A 386 -41.44 13.84 -16.72
N ILE A 387 -41.36 13.51 -18.02
CA ILE A 387 -42.35 13.92 -19.03
C ILE A 387 -43.73 13.39 -18.65
N TYR A 388 -43.83 12.11 -18.28
CA TYR A 388 -45.08 11.49 -17.87
C TYR A 388 -45.68 12.17 -16.63
N TYR A 389 -44.86 12.46 -15.62
CA TYR A 389 -45.29 13.17 -14.42
C TYR A 389 -45.84 14.56 -14.75
N PHE A 390 -45.10 15.40 -15.48
CA PHE A 390 -45.56 16.77 -15.77
C PHE A 390 -46.77 16.82 -16.70
N THR A 391 -46.92 15.84 -17.60
CA THR A 391 -48.09 15.77 -18.49
C THR A 391 -49.33 15.15 -17.85
N LYS A 392 -49.17 14.26 -16.87
CA LYS A 392 -50.28 13.50 -16.26
C LYS A 392 -50.48 13.73 -14.76
N ARG A 393 -49.78 14.70 -14.14
CA ARG A 393 -49.79 14.99 -12.70
C ARG A 393 -51.17 14.92 -12.02
N LYS A 394 -52.20 15.48 -12.64
CA LYS A 394 -53.57 15.55 -12.08
C LYS A 394 -54.23 14.18 -11.89
N TYR A 395 -53.77 13.16 -12.62
CA TYR A 395 -54.35 11.81 -12.61
C TYR A 395 -53.52 10.81 -11.79
N LEU A 396 -52.41 11.27 -11.19
CA LEU A 396 -51.52 10.43 -10.40
C LEU A 396 -52.01 10.34 -8.95
N SER A 397 -51.69 9.22 -8.30
CA SER A 397 -51.96 9.01 -6.88
C SER A 397 -51.25 10.05 -6.01
N GLU A 398 -51.79 10.33 -4.82
CA GLU A 398 -51.14 11.22 -3.85
C GLU A 398 -49.72 10.76 -3.50
N LEU A 399 -49.52 9.45 -3.36
CA LEU A 399 -48.22 8.84 -3.12
C LEU A 399 -47.22 9.16 -4.25
N ALA A 400 -47.62 9.02 -5.52
CA ALA A 400 -46.78 9.35 -6.66
C ALA A 400 -46.49 10.87 -6.73
N ASN A 401 -47.45 11.71 -6.38
CA ASN A 401 -47.29 13.17 -6.33
C ASN A 401 -46.30 13.65 -5.25
N VAL A 402 -45.90 12.80 -4.31
CA VAL A 402 -44.81 13.07 -3.35
C VAL A 402 -43.50 12.43 -3.80
N MET A 403 -43.52 11.14 -4.15
CA MET A 403 -42.31 10.37 -4.46
C MET A 403 -41.62 10.83 -5.75
N ILE A 404 -42.37 11.16 -6.80
CA ILE A 404 -41.76 11.50 -8.10
C ILE A 404 -41.05 12.86 -8.07
N PRO A 405 -41.64 13.96 -7.54
CA PRO A 405 -40.90 15.21 -7.34
C PRO A 405 -39.68 15.05 -6.44
N PHE A 406 -39.80 14.28 -5.36
CA PHE A 406 -38.66 13.99 -4.47
C PHE A 406 -37.53 13.30 -5.23
N THR A 407 -37.85 12.27 -6.02
CA THR A 407 -36.85 11.47 -6.74
C THR A 407 -36.25 12.24 -7.92
N LEU A 408 -37.03 13.09 -8.60
CA LEU A 408 -36.51 14.01 -9.63
C LEU A 408 -35.58 15.06 -9.04
N TRP A 409 -35.96 15.66 -7.90
CA TRP A 409 -35.09 16.58 -7.17
C TRP A 409 -33.80 15.91 -6.74
N TRP A 410 -33.89 14.68 -6.23
CA TRP A 410 -32.73 13.87 -5.89
C TRP A 410 -31.85 13.62 -7.12
N ALA A 411 -32.40 13.14 -8.23
CA ALA A 411 -31.67 12.84 -9.47
C ALA A 411 -30.87 14.06 -9.97
N ILE A 412 -31.51 15.23 -10.04
CA ILE A 412 -30.88 16.47 -10.49
C ILE A 412 -29.86 16.95 -9.45
N GLY A 413 -30.24 16.96 -8.17
CA GLY A 413 -29.40 17.45 -7.08
C GLY A 413 -28.10 16.67 -6.95
N ILE A 414 -28.16 15.33 -7.03
CA ILE A 414 -26.96 14.49 -6.90
C ILE A 414 -26.07 14.61 -8.15
N PHE A 415 -26.68 14.67 -9.34
CA PHE A 415 -25.94 14.88 -10.59
C PHE A 415 -25.18 16.21 -10.57
N VAL A 416 -25.85 17.31 -10.18
CA VAL A 416 -25.24 18.64 -10.09
C VAL A 416 -24.16 18.67 -9.00
N ALA A 417 -24.46 18.15 -7.80
CA ALA A 417 -23.51 18.18 -6.69
C ALA A 417 -22.21 17.43 -7.03
N LEU A 418 -22.30 16.23 -7.60
CA LEU A 418 -21.12 15.44 -7.98
C LEU A 418 -20.41 16.04 -9.20
N THR A 419 -21.13 16.69 -10.12
CA THR A 419 -20.54 17.41 -11.25
C THR A 419 -19.77 18.66 -10.81
N LEU A 420 -20.23 19.33 -9.74
CA LEU A 420 -19.54 20.50 -9.18
C LEU A 420 -18.42 20.12 -8.19
N SER A 421 -18.42 18.88 -7.68
CA SER A 421 -17.37 18.40 -6.79
C SER A 421 -16.01 18.38 -7.50
N GLY A 422 -14.95 18.76 -6.79
CA GLY A 422 -13.58 18.76 -7.30
C GLY A 422 -13.12 17.33 -7.63
N GLU A 423 -13.41 16.38 -6.75
CA GLU A 423 -13.15 14.96 -6.97
C GLU A 423 -14.30 14.31 -7.75
N LYS A 424 -13.99 13.74 -8.93
CA LYS A 424 -14.95 13.04 -9.79
C LYS A 424 -14.37 11.72 -10.24
N MET A 425 -15.10 10.64 -9.99
CA MET A 425 -14.60 9.28 -10.17
C MET A 425 -15.73 8.36 -10.62
N PRO A 426 -15.44 7.22 -11.28
CA PRO A 426 -16.46 6.34 -11.86
C PRO A 426 -17.51 5.85 -10.87
N TRP A 427 -17.11 5.53 -9.63
CA TRP A 427 -17.98 4.99 -8.58
C TRP A 427 -19.10 5.94 -8.18
N HIS A 428 -18.87 7.26 -8.25
CA HIS A 428 -19.91 8.27 -8.03
C HIS A 428 -21.11 8.13 -8.98
N SER A 429 -20.95 7.46 -10.13
CA SER A 429 -22.04 7.16 -11.06
C SER A 429 -23.12 6.26 -10.46
N THR A 430 -22.77 5.40 -9.49
CA THR A 430 -23.74 4.58 -8.75
C THR A 430 -24.77 5.45 -8.03
N HIS A 431 -24.30 6.52 -7.37
CA HIS A 431 -25.13 7.50 -6.68
C HIS A 431 -26.03 8.30 -7.63
N ILE A 432 -25.54 8.56 -8.85
CA ILE A 432 -26.31 9.25 -9.90
C ILE A 432 -27.44 8.34 -10.40
N ILE A 433 -27.17 7.04 -10.67
CA ILE A 433 -28.12 6.21 -11.41
C ILE A 433 -29.29 5.67 -10.56
N VAL A 434 -29.10 5.49 -9.25
CA VAL A 434 -30.15 4.93 -8.37
C VAL A 434 -31.51 5.66 -8.48
N PRO A 435 -31.60 7.01 -8.38
CA PRO A 435 -32.89 7.68 -8.54
C PRO A 435 -33.49 7.50 -9.95
N PHE A 436 -32.67 7.45 -11.00
CA PHE A 436 -33.13 7.18 -12.37
C PHE A 436 -33.73 5.78 -12.52
N ILE A 437 -33.16 4.78 -11.83
CA ILE A 437 -33.70 3.42 -11.80
C ILE A 437 -35.10 3.40 -11.17
N LEU A 438 -35.30 4.08 -10.03
CA LEU A 438 -36.60 4.16 -9.37
C LEU A 438 -37.65 4.87 -10.23
N LEU A 439 -37.26 5.98 -10.89
CA LEU A 439 -38.13 6.71 -11.82
C LEU A 439 -38.53 5.86 -13.02
N THR A 440 -37.56 5.16 -13.61
CA THR A 440 -37.78 4.26 -14.75
C THR A 440 -38.69 3.10 -14.38
N ALA A 441 -38.47 2.49 -13.22
CA ALA A 441 -39.30 1.42 -12.69
C ALA A 441 -40.77 1.86 -12.52
N TRP A 442 -40.99 3.04 -11.94
CA TRP A 442 -42.33 3.61 -11.82
C TRP A 442 -42.96 3.89 -13.20
N TRP A 443 -42.22 4.52 -14.12
CA TRP A 443 -42.74 4.88 -15.44
C TRP A 443 -43.15 3.67 -16.27
N ILE A 444 -42.28 2.64 -16.37
CA ILE A 444 -42.62 1.38 -17.05
C ILE A 444 -43.78 0.69 -16.33
N GLY A 445 -43.82 0.75 -14.99
CA GLY A 445 -44.94 0.27 -14.20
C GLY A 445 -46.26 0.95 -14.59
N GLN A 446 -46.28 2.27 -14.79
CA GLN A 446 -47.47 2.99 -15.24
C GLN A 446 -47.90 2.60 -16.67
N LEU A 447 -46.93 2.39 -17.58
CA LEU A 447 -47.20 1.93 -18.95
C LEU A 447 -47.84 0.53 -18.98
N LEU A 448 -47.55 -0.33 -18.01
CA LEU A 448 -48.04 -1.71 -17.97
C LEU A 448 -49.27 -1.91 -17.05
N GLU A 449 -49.36 -1.20 -15.92
CA GLU A 449 -50.41 -1.37 -14.89
C GLU A 449 -51.42 -0.24 -14.76
N GLY A 450 -51.20 0.92 -15.38
CA GLY A 450 -52.00 2.12 -15.14
C GLY A 450 -53.52 1.84 -15.17
N ASN A 451 -54.34 2.53 -14.37
CA ASN A 451 -55.77 2.23 -14.33
C ASN A 451 -56.47 2.75 -15.61
N TRP A 452 -56.53 1.90 -16.64
CA TRP A 452 -56.86 2.24 -18.03
C TRP A 452 -58.36 2.54 -18.31
N ARG A 453 -59.24 2.60 -17.30
CA ARG A 453 -60.70 2.64 -17.53
C ARG A 453 -61.22 3.92 -18.20
N GLU A 454 -60.58 5.08 -18.03
CA GLU A 454 -60.88 6.29 -18.81
C GLU A 454 -60.08 6.40 -20.13
N TYR A 455 -59.01 5.60 -20.27
CA TYR A 455 -58.10 5.63 -21.43
C TYR A 455 -58.45 4.61 -22.53
N GLN A 456 -59.40 3.70 -22.28
CA GLN A 456 -59.84 2.71 -23.28
C GLN A 456 -60.42 3.35 -24.56
N ASN A 457 -60.98 4.57 -24.48
CA ASN A 457 -61.44 5.31 -25.66
C ASN A 457 -60.29 5.94 -26.49
N TYR A 458 -59.14 6.21 -25.86
CA TYR A 458 -57.91 6.71 -26.52
C TYR A 458 -57.08 5.58 -27.16
N LYS A 459 -57.28 4.34 -26.70
CA LYS A 459 -56.46 3.16 -27.00
C LYS A 459 -56.50 2.70 -28.46
N LYS A 460 -57.59 2.93 -29.21
CA LYS A 460 -57.68 2.49 -30.61
C LYS A 460 -56.75 3.25 -31.57
N GLN A 461 -56.34 4.48 -31.24
CA GLN A 461 -55.54 5.33 -32.15
C GLN A 461 -54.03 5.27 -31.86
N TYR A 462 -53.61 4.94 -30.63
CA TYR A 462 -52.20 5.00 -30.20
C TYR A 462 -51.61 3.65 -29.71
N ASP A 463 -52.32 2.52 -29.85
CA ASP A 463 -51.83 1.19 -29.45
C ASP A 463 -50.48 0.82 -30.09
N TRP A 464 -50.26 1.25 -31.34
CA TRP A 464 -49.01 0.98 -32.05
C TRP A 464 -47.81 1.73 -31.45
N PHE A 465 -48.00 2.97 -30.98
CA PHE A 465 -46.94 3.75 -30.34
C PHE A 465 -46.47 3.10 -29.04
N ILE A 466 -47.40 2.64 -28.20
CA ILE A 466 -47.07 1.95 -26.94
C ILE A 466 -46.31 0.65 -27.22
N ARG A 467 -46.69 -0.10 -28.26
CA ARG A 467 -45.96 -1.31 -28.67
C ARG A 467 -44.54 -0.99 -29.12
N VAL A 468 -44.35 0.06 -29.93
CA VAL A 468 -43.01 0.52 -30.35
C VAL A 468 -42.17 0.94 -29.15
N GLU A 469 -42.76 1.66 -28.21
CA GLU A 469 -42.11 2.08 -26.97
C GLU A 469 -41.69 0.88 -26.10
N LEU A 470 -42.58 -0.09 -25.88
CA LEU A 470 -42.27 -1.32 -25.14
C LEU A 470 -41.22 -2.19 -25.83
N ILE A 471 -41.25 -2.28 -27.17
CA ILE A 471 -40.21 -2.97 -27.95
C ILE A 471 -38.87 -2.24 -27.78
N SER A 472 -38.86 -0.91 -27.84
CA SER A 472 -37.65 -0.10 -27.64
C SER A 472 -37.08 -0.28 -26.24
N ILE A 473 -37.93 -0.29 -25.21
CA ILE A 473 -37.53 -0.60 -23.82
C ILE A 473 -36.96 -2.02 -23.73
N GLY A 474 -37.60 -3.00 -24.38
CA GLY A 474 -37.12 -4.38 -24.41
C GLY A 474 -35.75 -4.52 -25.07
N ILE A 475 -35.52 -3.85 -26.20
CA ILE A 475 -34.20 -3.79 -26.85
C ILE A 475 -33.19 -3.18 -25.89
N LEU A 476 -33.46 -1.99 -25.35
CA LEU A 476 -32.56 -1.32 -24.41
C LEU A 476 -32.26 -2.19 -23.19
N PHE A 477 -33.23 -2.92 -22.64
CA PHE A 477 -33.01 -3.85 -21.54
C PHE A 477 -32.05 -4.99 -21.92
N LEU A 478 -32.21 -5.59 -23.11
CA LEU A 478 -31.29 -6.62 -23.60
C LEU A 478 -29.87 -6.08 -23.83
N LEU A 479 -29.75 -4.85 -24.34
CA LEU A 479 -28.44 -4.20 -24.42
C LEU A 479 -27.87 -4.04 -23.00
N THR A 480 -28.66 -3.58 -22.01
CA THR A 480 -28.17 -3.35 -20.63
C THR A 480 -27.66 -4.63 -20.02
N LEU A 481 -28.41 -5.73 -20.20
CA LEU A 481 -28.01 -7.06 -19.78
C LEU A 481 -26.68 -7.49 -20.42
N ARG A 482 -26.51 -7.28 -21.74
CA ARG A 482 -25.26 -7.55 -22.43
C ARG A 482 -24.11 -6.73 -21.86
N THR A 483 -24.26 -5.41 -21.75
CA THR A 483 -23.21 -4.52 -21.22
C THR A 483 -22.83 -4.94 -19.80
N SER A 484 -23.82 -5.25 -18.96
CA SER A 484 -23.60 -5.73 -17.60
C SER A 484 -22.82 -7.03 -17.56
N PHE A 485 -23.16 -7.99 -18.42
CA PHE A 485 -22.45 -9.26 -18.52
C PHE A 485 -20.99 -9.07 -18.98
N MET A 486 -20.77 -8.25 -20.01
CA MET A 486 -19.42 -7.96 -20.52
C MET A 486 -18.53 -7.37 -19.43
N VAL A 487 -19.00 -6.33 -18.73
CA VAL A 487 -18.23 -5.62 -17.71
C VAL A 487 -17.92 -6.49 -16.49
N ASN A 488 -18.83 -7.38 -16.10
CA ASN A 488 -18.72 -8.13 -14.85
C ASN A 488 -18.10 -9.53 -15.00
N TYR A 489 -18.13 -10.13 -16.19
CA TYR A 489 -17.70 -11.51 -16.41
C TYR A 489 -16.71 -11.72 -17.55
N VAL A 490 -16.63 -10.79 -18.51
CA VAL A 490 -15.75 -10.92 -19.67
C VAL A 490 -14.54 -9.99 -19.52
N ASN A 491 -14.80 -8.70 -19.37
CA ASN A 491 -13.80 -7.63 -19.29
C ASN A 491 -13.49 -7.22 -17.83
N TYR A 492 -13.73 -8.11 -16.87
CA TYR A 492 -13.79 -7.75 -15.44
C TYR A 492 -12.43 -7.35 -14.85
N ASP A 493 -11.33 -7.80 -15.44
CA ASP A 493 -9.96 -7.40 -15.17
C ASP A 493 -9.39 -6.74 -16.46
N TYR A 494 -10.12 -5.84 -17.14
CA TYR A 494 -9.61 -5.11 -18.31
C TYR A 494 -9.84 -3.58 -18.22
N SER A 495 -8.81 -2.75 -18.40
CA SER A 495 -8.93 -1.27 -18.30
C SER A 495 -9.73 -0.61 -19.42
N THR A 496 -10.09 -1.39 -20.44
CA THR A 496 -10.96 -0.91 -21.50
C THR A 496 -12.34 -0.50 -20.98
N GLU A 497 -12.71 -0.90 -19.76
CA GLU A 497 -13.90 -0.42 -19.06
C GLU A 497 -13.59 0.80 -18.18
N PHE A 498 -14.30 1.91 -18.43
CA PHE A 498 -14.23 3.16 -17.67
C PHE A 498 -14.91 3.09 -16.29
N ILE A 499 -15.46 1.94 -15.93
CA ILE A 499 -16.24 1.76 -14.71
C ILE A 499 -15.38 1.77 -13.44
N ASP A 500 -14.07 1.57 -13.58
CA ASP A 500 -13.06 1.70 -12.52
C ASP A 500 -11.87 2.50 -13.06
N TYR A 501 -11.27 3.31 -12.19
CA TYR A 501 -10.24 4.25 -12.56
C TYR A 501 -8.84 3.65 -12.45
N ALA A 502 -8.56 2.82 -11.43
CA ALA A 502 -7.24 2.26 -11.16
C ALA A 502 -7.34 0.72 -11.05
N HIS A 503 -7.46 0.07 -12.20
CA HIS A 503 -7.76 -1.36 -12.27
C HIS A 503 -6.55 -2.22 -11.86
N GLY A 504 -6.81 -3.32 -11.15
CA GLY A 504 -5.85 -4.42 -10.99
C GLY A 504 -5.69 -5.17 -12.30
N ALA A 505 -4.46 -5.37 -12.78
CA ALA A 505 -4.23 -6.12 -14.01
C ALA A 505 -4.11 -7.64 -13.75
N PRO A 506 -4.52 -8.51 -14.69
CA PRO A 506 -4.42 -9.97 -14.55
C PRO A 506 -3.00 -10.47 -14.22
N GLY A 507 -1.98 -9.70 -14.61
CA GLY A 507 -0.57 -9.97 -14.31
C GLY A 507 -0.32 -10.24 -12.83
N VAL A 508 -1.03 -9.58 -11.92
CA VAL A 508 -0.92 -9.84 -10.47
C VAL A 508 -1.26 -11.29 -10.13
N LYS A 509 -2.37 -11.83 -10.66
CA LYS A 509 -2.77 -13.22 -10.40
C LYS A 509 -1.82 -14.23 -11.04
N TRP A 510 -1.24 -13.89 -12.20
CA TRP A 510 -0.21 -14.72 -12.83
C TRP A 510 1.05 -14.82 -11.96
N VAL A 511 1.53 -13.70 -11.41
CA VAL A 511 2.66 -13.68 -10.47
C VAL A 511 2.36 -14.56 -9.25
N LEU A 512 1.17 -14.43 -8.66
CA LEU A 512 0.81 -15.20 -7.46
C LEU A 512 0.74 -16.71 -7.73
N LYS A 513 0.18 -17.10 -8.87
CA LYS A 513 0.12 -18.50 -9.30
C LYS A 513 1.53 -19.08 -9.47
N ASP A 514 2.45 -18.31 -10.04
CA ASP A 514 3.83 -18.75 -10.23
C ASP A 514 4.62 -18.77 -8.93
N ILE A 515 4.40 -17.82 -8.01
CA ILE A 515 4.95 -17.86 -6.65
C ILE A 515 4.48 -19.13 -5.92
N GLU A 516 3.19 -19.48 -6.01
CA GLU A 516 2.66 -20.69 -5.41
C GLU A 516 3.24 -21.96 -6.05
N ALA A 517 3.43 -21.97 -7.37
CA ALA A 517 4.10 -23.07 -8.06
C ALA A 517 5.56 -23.22 -7.60
N ILE A 518 6.31 -22.12 -7.46
CA ILE A 518 7.67 -22.11 -6.92
C ILE A 518 7.69 -22.64 -5.49
N ALA A 519 6.82 -22.13 -4.62
CA ALA A 519 6.70 -22.55 -3.23
C ALA A 519 6.43 -24.05 -3.07
N ASN A 520 5.56 -24.61 -3.93
CA ASN A 520 5.26 -26.04 -3.93
C ASN A 520 6.42 -26.87 -4.46
N HIS A 521 7.14 -26.39 -5.48
CA HIS A 521 8.29 -27.07 -6.06
C HIS A 521 9.49 -27.11 -5.12
N THR A 522 9.78 -26.02 -4.40
CA THR A 522 10.89 -25.96 -3.43
C THR A 522 10.60 -26.70 -2.12
N GLY A 523 9.34 -27.09 -1.88
CA GLY A 523 8.91 -27.67 -0.61
C GLY A 523 8.80 -26.67 0.54
N GLU A 524 9.02 -25.37 0.29
CA GLU A 524 8.96 -24.33 1.32
C GLU A 524 7.51 -23.91 1.63
N GLY A 525 6.57 -24.13 0.71
CA GLY A 525 5.17 -23.72 0.87
C GLY A 525 5.06 -22.24 1.21
N LYS A 526 4.31 -21.89 2.26
CA LYS A 526 4.19 -20.48 2.69
C LYS A 526 5.46 -19.90 3.32
N ASN A 527 6.45 -20.72 3.68
CA ASN A 527 7.74 -20.24 4.19
C ASN A 527 8.66 -19.71 3.08
N LEU A 528 8.24 -19.75 1.81
CA LEU A 528 8.99 -19.17 0.71
C LEU A 528 9.34 -17.71 0.99
N LYS A 529 10.64 -17.39 0.96
CA LYS A 529 11.11 -16.00 1.10
C LYS A 529 10.81 -15.23 -0.19
N ILE A 530 10.08 -14.13 -0.08
CA ILE A 530 9.67 -13.29 -1.22
C ILE A 530 9.99 -11.85 -0.89
N ALA A 531 10.79 -11.19 -1.72
CA ALA A 531 11.18 -9.80 -1.52
C ALA A 531 10.34 -8.86 -2.40
N PHE A 532 9.88 -7.73 -1.87
CA PHE A 532 9.14 -6.74 -2.64
C PHE A 532 9.38 -5.29 -2.18
N ASP A 533 9.19 -4.34 -3.10
CA ASP A 533 9.45 -2.90 -2.88
C ASP A 533 8.19 -2.07 -2.57
N ASP A 534 8.39 -0.78 -2.35
CA ASP A 534 7.32 0.21 -2.09
C ASP A 534 6.41 0.45 -3.29
N GLU A 535 6.92 0.37 -4.51
CA GLU A 535 6.13 0.56 -5.73
C GLU A 535 5.18 -0.60 -6.05
N VAL A 536 5.51 -1.83 -5.62
CA VAL A 536 4.61 -2.99 -5.77
C VAL A 536 3.94 -3.39 -4.46
N SER A 537 4.21 -2.66 -3.37
CA SER A 537 3.63 -2.91 -2.04
C SER A 537 2.12 -3.08 -2.08
N TRP A 538 1.44 -2.38 -2.99
CA TRP A 538 0.05 -2.64 -3.34
C TRP A 538 0.00 -3.29 -4.73
N PRO A 539 -0.73 -4.39 -4.95
CA PRO A 539 -1.52 -5.15 -3.98
C PRO A 539 -0.72 -6.25 -3.25
N MET A 540 0.62 -6.27 -3.34
CA MET A 540 1.42 -7.39 -2.81
C MET A 540 1.33 -7.55 -1.29
N SER A 541 1.10 -6.50 -0.52
CA SER A 541 0.90 -6.58 0.94
C SER A 541 -0.31 -7.43 1.31
N TRP A 542 -1.40 -7.32 0.53
CA TRP A 542 -2.56 -8.19 0.69
C TRP A 542 -2.23 -9.62 0.28
N TYR A 543 -1.67 -9.81 -0.91
CA TYR A 543 -1.51 -11.14 -1.48
C TYR A 543 -0.37 -11.97 -0.88
N LEU A 544 0.65 -11.31 -0.33
CA LEU A 544 1.77 -11.96 0.36
C LEU A 544 1.53 -12.08 1.87
N ARG A 545 0.38 -11.66 2.41
CA ARG A 545 0.08 -11.66 3.86
C ARG A 545 0.32 -13.00 4.55
N ASP A 546 0.07 -14.10 3.84
CA ASP A 546 0.18 -15.47 4.34
C ASP A 546 1.61 -16.03 4.27
N TYR A 547 2.57 -15.28 3.71
CA TYR A 547 3.99 -15.66 3.65
C TYR A 547 4.74 -15.00 4.82
N PRO A 548 5.09 -15.73 5.90
CA PRO A 548 5.79 -15.17 7.06
C PRO A 548 7.19 -14.64 6.75
N ASN A 549 7.89 -15.26 5.79
CA ASN A 549 9.26 -14.90 5.41
C ASN A 549 9.32 -13.83 4.30
N ARG A 550 8.20 -13.14 4.01
CA ARG A 550 8.22 -12.03 3.04
C ARG A 550 9.09 -10.89 3.56
N VAL A 551 9.80 -10.22 2.66
CA VAL A 551 10.66 -9.08 3.00
C VAL A 551 10.22 -7.86 2.22
N PHE A 552 9.84 -6.81 2.95
CA PHE A 552 9.60 -5.49 2.36
C PHE A 552 10.88 -4.66 2.46
N PHE A 553 11.50 -4.30 1.34
CA PHE A 553 12.76 -3.55 1.31
C PHE A 553 12.62 -2.08 0.91
N GLY A 554 11.41 -1.65 0.51
CA GLY A 554 11.14 -0.25 0.17
C GLY A 554 12.03 0.32 -0.94
N ALA A 555 12.37 1.61 -0.84
CA ALA A 555 13.09 2.35 -1.89
C ALA A 555 14.61 2.07 -1.93
N GLN A 556 15.17 1.36 -0.95
CA GLN A 556 16.60 1.10 -0.82
C GLN A 556 16.83 -0.41 -0.72
N PRO A 557 16.97 -1.11 -1.87
CA PRO A 557 17.27 -2.53 -1.85
C PRO A 557 18.64 -2.79 -1.23
N ASN A 558 18.73 -3.86 -0.45
CA ASN A 558 19.98 -4.39 0.09
C ASN A 558 20.06 -5.90 -0.20
N ARG A 559 21.26 -6.46 -0.12
CA ARG A 559 21.54 -7.84 -0.56
C ARG A 559 20.82 -8.88 0.30
N ASP A 560 20.75 -8.67 1.61
CA ASP A 560 20.04 -9.57 2.54
C ASP A 560 18.56 -9.70 2.22
N ALA A 561 17.91 -8.57 1.92
CA ALA A 561 16.52 -8.54 1.53
C ALA A 561 16.31 -9.21 0.18
N LEU A 562 17.20 -8.98 -0.78
CA LEU A 562 17.14 -9.50 -2.14
C LEU A 562 17.58 -10.95 -2.30
N ASN A 563 18.22 -11.55 -1.28
CA ASN A 563 18.52 -12.98 -1.25
C ASN A 563 17.22 -13.78 -1.00
N ALA A 564 16.39 -13.88 -2.03
CA ALA A 564 15.08 -14.50 -2.02
C ALA A 564 14.85 -15.26 -3.34
N PRO A 565 14.24 -16.46 -3.32
CA PRO A 565 13.81 -17.16 -4.54
C PRO A 565 13.07 -16.30 -5.56
N VAL A 566 12.24 -15.37 -5.06
CA VAL A 566 11.44 -14.45 -5.87
C VAL A 566 11.59 -13.03 -5.34
N VAL A 567 11.89 -12.09 -6.26
CA VAL A 567 11.87 -10.65 -6.01
C VAL A 567 10.85 -10.00 -6.94
N VAL A 568 10.01 -9.10 -6.42
CA VAL A 568 9.03 -8.33 -7.21
C VAL A 568 9.27 -6.84 -7.00
N ALA A 569 9.46 -6.06 -8.07
CA ALA A 569 9.80 -4.65 -7.94
C ALA A 569 9.22 -3.75 -9.03
N GLY A 570 9.03 -2.48 -8.68
CA GLY A 570 8.58 -1.43 -9.59
C GLY A 570 9.73 -0.74 -10.34
N PRO A 571 9.40 0.08 -11.36
CA PRO A 571 10.36 0.67 -12.29
C PRO A 571 11.49 1.48 -11.64
N LYS A 572 11.25 2.16 -10.51
CA LYS A 572 12.24 3.01 -9.84
C LYS A 572 13.40 2.22 -9.26
N ASN A 573 13.18 0.97 -8.86
CA ASN A 573 14.21 0.15 -8.23
C ASN A 573 14.88 -0.85 -9.19
N TRP A 574 14.41 -1.00 -10.43
CA TRP A 574 14.94 -2.01 -11.36
C TRP A 574 16.46 -1.93 -11.54
N LYS A 575 17.01 -0.73 -11.79
CA LYS A 575 18.46 -0.56 -11.98
C LYS A 575 19.25 -0.93 -10.72
N LYS A 576 18.77 -0.55 -9.54
CA LYS A 576 19.44 -0.84 -8.26
C LYS A 576 19.42 -2.35 -7.97
N ILE A 577 18.27 -2.99 -8.17
CA ILE A 577 18.08 -4.42 -7.94
C ILE A 577 18.94 -5.24 -8.91
N GLU A 578 18.99 -4.86 -10.18
CA GLU A 578 19.78 -5.58 -11.18
C GLU A 578 21.29 -5.53 -10.91
N LEU A 579 21.79 -4.43 -10.33
CA LEU A 579 23.18 -4.34 -9.87
C LEU A 579 23.48 -5.32 -8.73
N LEU A 580 22.50 -5.59 -7.86
CA LEU A 580 22.66 -6.48 -6.70
C LEU A 580 22.37 -7.95 -7.02
N LEU A 581 21.41 -8.24 -7.90
CA LEU A 581 21.04 -9.61 -8.29
C LEU A 581 21.98 -10.21 -9.34
N GLY A 582 22.65 -9.37 -10.15
CA GLY A 582 23.53 -9.80 -11.21
C GLY A 582 22.84 -10.70 -12.25
N SER A 583 23.56 -11.72 -12.73
CA SER A 583 23.07 -12.69 -13.73
C SER A 583 22.38 -13.91 -13.13
N ASN A 584 22.14 -13.94 -11.81
CA ASN A 584 21.61 -15.11 -11.09
C ASN A 584 20.09 -15.28 -11.21
N TYR A 585 19.39 -14.34 -11.84
CA TYR A 585 17.92 -14.32 -11.92
C TYR A 585 17.42 -14.17 -13.36
N HIS A 586 16.33 -14.86 -13.68
CA HIS A 586 15.51 -14.56 -14.86
C HIS A 586 14.56 -13.40 -14.57
N ARG A 587 14.30 -12.58 -15.59
CA ARG A 587 13.49 -11.36 -15.49
C ARG A 587 12.23 -11.48 -16.32
N PHE A 588 11.10 -11.16 -15.70
CA PHE A 588 9.79 -11.15 -16.33
C PHE A 588 9.13 -9.80 -16.11
N GLU A 589 8.54 -9.22 -17.15
CA GLU A 589 7.81 -7.96 -17.05
C GLU A 589 6.32 -8.19 -17.23
N VAL A 590 5.51 -7.68 -16.30
CA VAL A 590 4.06 -7.82 -16.33
C VAL A 590 3.40 -6.51 -15.90
N ILE A 591 2.18 -6.28 -16.40
CA ILE A 591 1.38 -5.12 -15.96
C ILE A 591 0.79 -5.43 -14.59
N ARG A 592 0.92 -4.49 -13.66
CA ARG A 592 0.35 -4.54 -12.32
C ARG A 592 -0.93 -3.72 -12.22
N LEU A 593 -0.92 -2.49 -12.76
CA LEU A 593 -2.05 -1.57 -12.77
C LEU A 593 -2.17 -0.85 -14.13
N TRP A 594 -3.36 -0.33 -14.41
CA TRP A 594 -3.72 0.40 -15.63
C TRP A 594 -4.94 1.28 -15.38
N TRP A 595 -4.99 2.39 -16.10
CA TRP A 595 -6.07 3.35 -16.08
C TRP A 595 -6.78 3.36 -17.44
N PRO A 596 -8.07 3.72 -17.48
CA PRO A 596 -8.77 3.90 -18.75
C PRO A 596 -8.18 5.09 -19.54
N LEU A 597 -8.30 5.04 -20.87
CA LEU A 597 -7.87 6.16 -21.73
C LEU A 597 -8.64 7.45 -21.40
N GLU A 598 -7.93 8.57 -21.28
CA GLU A 598 -8.53 9.85 -20.90
C GLU A 598 -8.75 10.81 -22.09
N ASP A 599 -8.86 10.26 -23.30
CA ASP A 599 -9.03 11.05 -24.54
C ASP A 599 -10.29 11.93 -24.56
N TYR A 600 -11.22 11.73 -23.62
CA TYR A 600 -12.39 12.58 -23.42
C TYR A 600 -12.05 13.96 -22.81
N ARG A 601 -10.89 14.19 -22.18
CA ARG A 601 -10.56 15.45 -21.49
C ARG A 601 -10.53 16.69 -22.39
N ASN A 602 -10.26 16.51 -23.68
CA ASN A 602 -10.15 17.59 -24.66
C ASN A 602 -11.33 17.59 -25.64
N LEU A 603 -12.55 17.39 -25.14
CA LEU A 603 -13.76 17.48 -25.98
C LEU A 603 -14.12 18.95 -26.22
N THR A 604 -14.03 19.37 -27.49
CA THR A 604 -14.55 20.65 -28.00
C THR A 604 -15.73 20.41 -28.93
N TRP A 605 -16.58 21.42 -29.12
CA TRP A 605 -17.71 21.33 -30.06
C TRP A 605 -17.26 20.99 -31.48
N ASP A 606 -16.13 21.53 -31.93
CA ASP A 606 -15.56 21.22 -33.24
C ASP A 606 -15.14 19.75 -33.36
N ARG A 607 -14.48 19.20 -32.33
CA ARG A 607 -14.08 17.79 -32.29
C ARG A 607 -15.30 16.87 -32.32
N ILE A 608 -16.34 17.19 -31.55
CA ILE A 608 -17.59 16.44 -31.52
C ILE A 608 -18.25 16.46 -32.90
N TRP A 609 -18.40 17.64 -33.51
CA TRP A 609 -19.06 17.77 -34.81
C TRP A 609 -18.26 17.12 -35.93
N LYS A 610 -16.93 17.21 -35.90
CA LYS A 610 -16.05 16.52 -36.85
C LYS A 610 -16.18 15.00 -36.69
N ALA A 611 -16.17 14.49 -35.46
CA ALA A 611 -16.35 13.08 -35.19
C ALA A 611 -17.73 12.56 -35.64
N LEU A 612 -18.80 13.35 -35.50
CA LEU A 612 -20.14 12.99 -35.96
C LEU A 612 -20.32 13.05 -37.48
N LYS A 613 -19.56 13.88 -38.19
CA LYS A 613 -19.62 13.97 -39.66
C LYS A 613 -18.82 12.86 -40.34
N ASP A 614 -17.64 12.55 -39.81
CA ASP A 614 -16.76 11.51 -40.32
C ASP A 614 -17.40 10.13 -40.13
N LYS A 615 -17.50 9.36 -41.22
CA LYS A 615 -18.09 8.01 -41.19
C LYS A 615 -17.17 7.00 -40.51
N GLU A 616 -15.87 7.08 -40.74
CA GLU A 616 -14.90 6.14 -40.18
C GLU A 616 -14.72 6.39 -38.68
N MET A 617 -14.66 7.66 -38.27
CA MET A 617 -14.60 8.01 -36.84
C MET A 617 -15.87 7.57 -36.09
N ARG A 618 -17.05 7.72 -36.69
CA ARG A 618 -18.30 7.21 -36.08
C ARG A 618 -18.27 5.70 -35.88
N ASN A 619 -17.83 4.94 -36.88
CA ASN A 619 -17.71 3.49 -36.77
C ASN A 619 -16.70 3.12 -35.67
N ALA A 620 -15.55 3.80 -35.61
CA ALA A 620 -14.56 3.58 -34.56
C ALA A 620 -15.13 3.86 -33.15
N ILE A 621 -15.92 4.93 -32.98
CA ILE A 621 -16.58 5.23 -31.70
C ILE A 621 -17.64 4.18 -31.36
N LEU A 622 -18.40 3.69 -32.34
CA LEU A 622 -19.37 2.61 -32.15
C LEU A 622 -18.68 1.29 -31.76
N ASP A 623 -17.53 0.97 -32.34
CA ASP A 623 -16.73 -0.20 -31.98
C ASP A 623 -16.22 -0.12 -30.53
N ILE A 624 -15.79 1.08 -30.08
CA ILE A 624 -15.45 1.32 -28.67
C ILE A 624 -16.68 1.14 -27.78
N LEU A 625 -17.81 1.76 -28.12
CA LEU A 625 -19.03 1.70 -27.31
C LEU A 625 -19.61 0.28 -27.24
N TRP A 626 -19.45 -0.53 -28.28
CA TRP A 626 -20.07 -1.85 -28.37
C TRP A 626 -19.13 -2.99 -27.95
N GLN A 627 -17.88 -2.95 -28.40
CA GLN A 627 -16.92 -4.05 -28.25
C GLN A 627 -15.71 -3.67 -27.39
N ARG A 628 -15.58 -2.40 -27.01
CA ARG A 628 -14.37 -1.85 -26.39
C ARG A 628 -13.14 -2.01 -27.29
N ASP A 629 -13.34 -2.06 -28.60
CA ASP A 629 -12.27 -2.20 -29.57
C ASP A 629 -11.77 -0.82 -30.01
N TYR A 630 -10.50 -0.54 -29.71
CA TYR A 630 -9.83 0.71 -30.05
C TYR A 630 -9.05 0.63 -31.37
N THR A 631 -9.11 -0.49 -32.09
CA THR A 631 -8.26 -0.74 -33.26
C THR A 631 -8.47 0.26 -34.38
N GLN A 632 -9.71 0.54 -34.75
CA GLN A 632 -9.99 1.53 -35.79
C GLN A 632 -9.69 2.95 -35.29
N TYR A 633 -10.00 3.24 -34.02
CA TYR A 633 -9.73 4.54 -33.42
C TYR A 633 -8.24 4.88 -33.42
N ALA A 634 -7.40 3.94 -32.98
CA ALA A 634 -5.94 4.06 -32.96
C ALA A 634 -5.36 4.35 -34.36
N LYS A 635 -5.89 3.68 -35.39
CA LYS A 635 -5.49 3.92 -36.79
C LYS A 635 -5.85 5.32 -37.27
N LEU A 636 -7.05 5.80 -36.96
CA LEU A 636 -7.54 7.12 -37.39
C LEU A 636 -6.86 8.28 -36.65
N THR A 637 -6.50 8.09 -35.38
CA THR A 637 -5.82 9.10 -34.57
C THR A 637 -4.31 9.04 -34.66
N GLY A 638 -3.75 7.94 -35.19
CA GLY A 638 -2.30 7.69 -35.22
C GLY A 638 -1.71 7.36 -33.85
N ALA A 639 -2.54 7.04 -32.84
CA ALA A 639 -2.08 6.75 -31.48
C ALA A 639 -1.66 5.28 -31.33
N ASP A 640 -0.53 5.02 -30.65
CA ASP A 640 -0.03 3.65 -30.37
C ASP A 640 -0.80 3.03 -29.19
N LEU A 641 -2.06 2.69 -29.41
CA LEU A 641 -2.98 2.16 -28.38
C LEU A 641 -3.06 0.62 -28.35
N LEU A 642 -2.29 -0.07 -29.20
CA LEU A 642 -2.38 -1.52 -29.40
C LEU A 642 -1.02 -2.24 -29.18
N PRO A 643 -1.01 -3.37 -28.44
CA PRO A 643 -2.10 -3.89 -27.59
C PRO A 643 -2.40 -2.95 -26.40
N PRO A 644 -3.53 -3.13 -25.68
CA PRO A 644 -3.91 -2.27 -24.55
C PRO A 644 -2.82 -2.11 -23.46
N THR A 645 -1.87 -3.04 -23.40
CA THR A 645 -0.67 -2.96 -22.56
C THR A 645 0.23 -1.77 -22.86
N LYS A 646 0.06 -1.10 -24.01
CA LYS A 646 0.77 0.12 -24.41
C LYS A 646 0.04 1.41 -24.03
N TRP A 647 -1.12 1.31 -23.37
CA TRP A 647 -1.85 2.50 -22.96
C TRP A 647 -0.98 3.39 -22.07
N PRO A 648 -1.07 4.72 -22.23
CA PRO A 648 -0.10 5.67 -21.67
C PRO A 648 -0.11 5.71 -20.13
N LEU A 649 -1.21 5.25 -19.51
CA LEU A 649 -1.38 5.19 -18.07
C LEU A 649 -1.44 3.73 -17.64
N ALA A 650 -0.27 3.11 -17.48
CA ALA A 650 -0.10 1.76 -16.96
C ALA A 650 1.17 1.65 -16.13
N GLU A 651 1.09 0.90 -15.03
CA GLU A 651 2.22 0.59 -14.18
C GLU A 651 2.62 -0.87 -14.36
N LYS A 652 3.91 -1.06 -14.62
CA LYS A 652 4.51 -2.38 -14.77
C LYS A 652 5.23 -2.78 -13.49
N MET A 653 5.36 -4.08 -13.29
CA MET A 653 6.25 -4.66 -12.31
C MET A 653 7.16 -5.68 -12.99
N ARG A 654 8.35 -5.85 -12.42
CA ARG A 654 9.30 -6.88 -12.84
C ARG A 654 9.39 -7.93 -11.76
N VAL A 655 9.29 -9.19 -12.17
CA VAL A 655 9.49 -10.37 -11.31
C VAL A 655 10.83 -10.97 -11.66
N TYR A 656 11.64 -11.19 -10.63
CA TYR A 656 12.93 -11.86 -10.72
C TYR A 656 12.78 -13.22 -10.07
N VAL A 657 13.12 -14.28 -10.81
CA VAL A 657 13.11 -15.67 -10.30
C VAL A 657 14.52 -16.22 -10.39
N ARG A 658 15.02 -16.79 -9.30
CA ARG A 658 16.38 -17.33 -9.24
C ARG A 658 16.57 -18.46 -10.27
N LYS A 659 17.67 -18.44 -11.02
CA LYS A 659 17.88 -19.31 -12.19
C LYS A 659 17.92 -20.80 -11.81
N ASP A 660 18.56 -21.14 -10.70
CA ASP A 660 18.62 -22.51 -10.16
C ASP A 660 17.22 -23.13 -9.94
N ILE A 661 16.26 -22.32 -9.52
CA ILE A 661 14.86 -22.72 -9.33
C ILE A 661 14.13 -22.73 -10.67
N ALA A 662 14.25 -21.66 -11.45
CA ALA A 662 13.54 -21.52 -12.71
C ALA A 662 13.89 -22.61 -13.73
N LEU A 663 15.14 -23.08 -13.76
CA LEU A 663 15.59 -24.18 -14.62
C LEU A 663 14.91 -25.52 -14.29
N GLN A 664 14.39 -25.68 -13.06
CA GLN A 664 13.71 -26.89 -12.62
C GLN A 664 12.20 -26.85 -12.90
N MET A 665 11.66 -25.71 -13.36
CA MET A 665 10.24 -25.53 -13.63
C MET A 665 9.91 -25.76 -15.11
N LEU A 666 8.81 -26.48 -15.37
CA LEU A 666 8.37 -26.82 -16.74
C LEU A 666 7.85 -25.59 -17.51
N SER A 667 7.20 -24.64 -16.84
CA SER A 667 6.64 -23.42 -17.47
C SER A 667 6.22 -22.39 -16.43
N PHE A 668 6.32 -21.10 -16.79
CA PHE A 668 5.77 -19.97 -16.02
C PHE A 668 4.48 -19.43 -16.67
N SER A 669 3.52 -19.01 -15.85
CA SER A 669 2.30 -18.29 -16.27
C SER A 669 2.55 -16.80 -16.49
N LEU A 670 3.69 -16.26 -16.04
CA LEU A 670 4.19 -14.90 -16.34
C LEU A 670 4.18 -14.68 -17.86
N GLY A 671 3.19 -13.91 -18.35
CA GLY A 671 2.89 -13.74 -19.77
C GLY A 671 4.11 -13.52 -20.67
N SER A 672 4.47 -14.55 -21.44
CA SER A 672 5.31 -14.66 -22.64
C SER A 672 6.59 -13.82 -22.84
N THR A 673 6.97 -12.89 -21.97
CA THR A 673 8.09 -11.97 -22.22
C THR A 673 9.16 -12.11 -21.14
N ILE A 674 9.93 -13.20 -21.26
CA ILE A 674 11.24 -13.27 -20.63
C ILE A 674 12.07 -12.14 -21.25
N LEU A 675 12.58 -11.23 -20.43
CA LEU A 675 13.44 -10.17 -20.92
C LEU A 675 14.80 -10.77 -21.29
N PRO A 676 15.50 -10.22 -22.31
CA PRO A 676 16.87 -10.61 -22.63
C PRO A 676 17.73 -10.63 -21.38
N GLU A 677 18.70 -11.52 -21.26
CA GLU A 677 19.57 -11.54 -20.09
C GLU A 677 20.34 -10.21 -19.99
N THR A 678 20.60 -9.75 -18.75
CA THR A 678 21.60 -8.71 -18.54
C THR A 678 22.93 -9.25 -19.05
N ALA A 679 23.68 -8.44 -19.80
CA ALA A 679 25.04 -8.82 -20.18
C ALA A 679 25.80 -9.19 -18.89
N PRO A 680 26.58 -10.29 -18.89
CA PRO A 680 27.43 -10.62 -17.75
C PRO A 680 28.27 -9.39 -17.40
N SER A 681 28.45 -9.10 -16.10
CA SER A 681 29.27 -7.97 -15.70
C SER A 681 30.65 -8.16 -16.31
N VAL A 682 31.02 -7.28 -17.25
CA VAL A 682 32.35 -7.33 -17.86
C VAL A 682 33.34 -7.00 -16.75
N ASP A 683 34.21 -7.95 -16.43
CA ASP A 683 35.31 -7.73 -15.49
C ASP A 683 36.19 -6.62 -16.04
N MET A 684 36.11 -5.42 -15.45
CA MET A 684 36.76 -4.22 -15.97
C MET A 684 38.29 -4.30 -15.93
N TYR A 685 38.83 -5.25 -15.16
CA TYR A 685 40.26 -5.48 -15.03
C TYR A 685 40.81 -6.53 -16.01
N ALA A 686 39.96 -7.19 -16.79
CA ALA A 686 40.40 -8.28 -17.68
C ALA A 686 41.49 -7.84 -18.68
N ASN A 687 41.42 -6.60 -19.16
CA ASN A 687 42.42 -6.03 -20.08
C ASN A 687 43.72 -5.58 -19.38
N LEU A 688 43.78 -5.63 -18.05
CA LEU A 688 44.89 -5.18 -17.22
C LEU A 688 45.64 -6.37 -16.57
N GLN A 689 45.29 -7.61 -16.92
CA GLN A 689 45.91 -8.82 -16.39
C GLN A 689 47.38 -8.89 -16.81
N ARG A 690 48.26 -9.13 -15.83
CA ARG A 690 49.67 -9.50 -15.99
C ARG A 690 49.90 -10.89 -15.43
N ASP A 691 50.79 -11.63 -16.08
CA ASP A 691 51.29 -12.90 -15.57
C ASP A 691 52.60 -12.65 -14.82
N LEU A 692 52.54 -12.71 -13.48
CA LEU A 692 53.72 -12.61 -12.62
C LEU A 692 54.12 -13.99 -12.12
N THR A 693 55.41 -14.29 -12.17
CA THR A 693 55.98 -15.50 -11.57
C THR A 693 56.42 -15.20 -10.14
N PRO A 694 56.11 -16.07 -9.16
CA PRO A 694 56.64 -15.93 -7.81
C PRO A 694 58.17 -15.96 -7.78
N ASP A 695 58.78 -15.09 -6.98
CA ASP A 695 60.21 -15.11 -6.68
C ASP A 695 60.53 -16.13 -5.57
N GLU A 696 59.60 -16.33 -4.64
CA GLU A 696 59.78 -17.17 -3.47
C GLU A 696 58.43 -17.64 -2.92
N ILE A 697 58.37 -18.88 -2.43
CA ILE A 697 57.18 -19.47 -1.81
C ILE A 697 57.58 -20.10 -0.48
N ILE A 698 56.89 -19.72 0.58
CA ILE A 698 57.07 -20.28 1.93
C ILE A 698 55.83 -21.11 2.27
N SER A 699 56.01 -22.41 2.44
CA SER A 699 54.96 -23.36 2.86
C SER A 699 55.38 -24.26 4.03
N ILE A 700 56.58 -24.05 4.57
CA ILE A 700 57.08 -24.80 5.73
C ILE A 700 56.46 -24.27 7.03
N GLY A 701 56.42 -25.08 8.10
CA GLY A 701 55.92 -24.65 9.42
C GLY A 701 54.43 -24.93 9.70
N GLY A 702 53.70 -25.53 8.74
CA GLY A 702 52.32 -25.98 8.93
C GLY A 702 51.33 -24.83 9.14
N LEU A 703 51.41 -23.81 8.29
CA LEU A 703 50.46 -22.69 8.29
C LEU A 703 49.02 -23.20 8.05
N ASN A 704 48.06 -22.53 8.64
CA ASN A 704 46.64 -22.79 8.51
C ASN A 704 45.88 -21.46 8.45
N ALA A 705 45.35 -21.13 7.27
CA ALA A 705 44.69 -19.86 6.99
C ALA A 705 45.52 -18.63 7.44
N PRO A 706 46.76 -18.44 6.93
CA PRO A 706 47.54 -17.25 7.21
C PRO A 706 46.79 -16.00 6.69
N ARG A 707 46.26 -15.16 7.59
CA ARG A 707 45.39 -14.03 7.19
C ARG A 707 46.15 -12.76 6.83
N ASN A 708 47.23 -12.44 7.55
CA ASN A 708 48.02 -11.25 7.27
C ASN A 708 49.49 -11.40 7.70
N MET A 709 50.36 -10.53 7.20
CA MET A 709 51.79 -10.51 7.52
C MET A 709 52.39 -9.11 7.53
N VAL A 710 53.59 -8.99 8.08
CA VAL A 710 54.42 -7.78 8.02
C VAL A 710 55.90 -8.18 7.93
N VAL A 711 56.68 -7.44 7.14
CA VAL A 711 58.13 -7.66 6.99
C VAL A 711 58.90 -6.60 7.78
N GLY A 712 59.81 -7.05 8.63
CA GLY A 712 60.69 -6.18 9.42
C GLY A 712 61.81 -5.55 8.59
N LYS A 713 62.42 -4.49 9.12
CA LYS A 713 63.60 -3.85 8.48
C LYS A 713 64.81 -4.78 8.39
N ASP A 714 64.87 -5.77 9.27
CA ASP A 714 65.84 -6.86 9.31
C ASP A 714 65.56 -7.96 8.28
N GLY A 715 64.45 -7.87 7.52
CA GLY A 715 64.01 -8.86 6.55
C GLY A 715 63.24 -10.03 7.16
N ASN A 716 63.03 -10.07 8.48
CA ASN A 716 62.24 -11.12 9.11
C ASN A 716 60.74 -10.93 8.80
N ILE A 717 60.04 -12.02 8.53
CA ILE A 717 58.62 -12.01 8.16
C ILE A 717 57.80 -12.50 9.35
N TYR A 718 56.84 -11.70 9.78
CA TYR A 718 55.93 -12.01 10.88
C TYR A 718 54.54 -12.25 10.32
N VAL A 719 53.98 -13.43 10.58
CA VAL A 719 52.72 -13.88 9.99
C VAL A 719 51.71 -14.22 11.08
N VAL A 720 50.48 -13.79 10.87
CA VAL A 720 49.34 -14.23 11.68
C VAL A 720 48.80 -15.53 11.09
N ASP A 721 49.10 -16.63 11.76
CA ASP A 721 48.65 -17.97 11.41
C ASP A 721 47.32 -18.25 12.13
N SER A 722 46.26 -17.62 11.61
CA SER A 722 44.99 -17.44 12.32
C SER A 722 44.30 -18.76 12.66
N GLY A 723 44.32 -19.73 11.73
CA GLY A 723 43.73 -21.05 11.95
C GLY A 723 44.44 -21.87 13.04
N ASN A 724 45.68 -21.51 13.37
CA ASN A 724 46.44 -22.09 14.48
C ASN A 724 46.52 -21.15 15.70
N ALA A 725 45.83 -20.00 15.67
CA ALA A 725 45.80 -18.98 16.73
C ALA A 725 47.20 -18.60 17.26
N ARG A 726 48.14 -18.34 16.36
CA ARG A 726 49.54 -18.02 16.70
C ARG A 726 50.15 -17.01 15.74
N VAL A 727 51.29 -16.44 16.14
CA VAL A 727 52.19 -15.69 15.26
C VAL A 727 53.40 -16.57 14.93
N VAL A 728 53.81 -16.52 13.67
CA VAL A 728 54.96 -17.26 13.14
C VAL A 728 55.98 -16.27 12.60
N LYS A 729 57.25 -16.46 12.96
CA LYS A 729 58.36 -15.62 12.49
C LYS A 729 59.31 -16.42 11.61
N TYR A 730 59.53 -15.94 10.40
CA TYR A 730 60.52 -16.45 9.44
C TYR A 730 61.69 -15.48 9.29
N ASN A 731 62.85 -15.99 8.89
CA ASN A 731 63.93 -15.13 8.41
C ASN A 731 63.70 -14.71 6.94
N ALA A 732 64.60 -13.87 6.41
CA ALA A 732 64.54 -13.39 5.04
C ALA A 732 64.72 -14.49 3.97
N GLN A 733 65.15 -15.70 4.37
CA GLN A 733 65.29 -16.88 3.52
C GLN A 733 64.10 -17.84 3.65
N GLY A 734 63.06 -17.46 4.40
CA GLY A 734 61.87 -18.26 4.62
C GLY A 734 62.02 -19.39 5.64
N GLU A 735 63.11 -19.43 6.41
CA GLU A 735 63.32 -20.43 7.45
C GLU A 735 62.57 -20.04 8.74
N LEU A 736 61.90 -21.02 9.36
CA LEU A 736 61.14 -20.81 10.59
C LEU A 736 62.08 -20.52 11.77
N LEU A 737 61.98 -19.33 12.37
CA LEU A 737 62.77 -18.93 13.52
C LEU A 737 62.08 -19.27 14.85
N THR A 738 60.81 -18.86 15.00
CA THR A 738 60.05 -19.06 16.24
C THR A 738 58.55 -18.91 16.00
N THR A 739 57.76 -19.39 16.95
CA THR A 739 56.30 -19.24 17.00
C THR A 739 55.85 -18.92 18.42
N TRP A 740 54.84 -18.08 18.58
CA TRP A 740 54.21 -17.83 19.88
C TRP A 740 52.71 -17.60 19.74
N GLY A 741 51.99 -17.84 20.83
CA GLY A 741 50.53 -17.80 20.83
C GLY A 741 49.89 -19.18 20.87
N THR A 742 48.75 -19.26 21.53
CA THR A 742 47.88 -20.45 21.56
C THR A 742 46.42 -19.99 21.53
N LEU A 743 45.52 -20.88 21.10
CA LEU A 743 44.08 -20.61 21.12
C LEU A 743 43.59 -20.25 22.54
N THR A 744 42.78 -19.20 22.64
CA THR A 744 42.07 -18.86 23.88
C THR A 744 41.04 -19.96 24.20
N PRO A 745 41.09 -20.59 25.38
CA PRO A 745 40.11 -21.59 25.79
C PRO A 745 38.67 -21.06 25.81
N ASN A 746 37.72 -21.90 25.38
CA ASN A 746 36.29 -21.56 25.37
C ASN A 746 35.78 -21.13 26.75
N GLY A 747 35.06 -20.00 26.80
CA GLY A 747 34.44 -19.49 28.03
C GLY A 747 35.39 -18.73 28.96
N GLN A 748 36.64 -18.48 28.57
CA GLN A 748 37.58 -17.73 29.38
C GLN A 748 37.42 -16.21 29.20
N THR A 749 36.89 -15.54 30.23
CA THR A 749 36.75 -14.08 30.28
C THR A 749 37.28 -13.52 31.60
N PRO A 750 38.35 -12.69 31.61
CA PRO A 750 39.14 -12.23 30.46
C PRO A 750 40.12 -13.31 29.96
N ALA A 751 40.44 -13.26 28.66
CA ALA A 751 41.45 -14.13 28.05
C ALA A 751 42.85 -13.85 28.60
N ASN A 752 43.65 -14.90 28.83
CA ASN A 752 45.05 -14.75 29.25
C ASN A 752 45.88 -14.02 28.19
N SER A 753 46.82 -13.18 28.64
CA SER A 753 47.82 -12.56 27.78
C SER A 753 48.64 -13.63 27.04
N GLY A 754 48.94 -13.40 25.76
CA GLY A 754 49.65 -14.35 24.92
C GLY A 754 48.78 -15.47 24.33
N THR A 755 47.47 -15.51 24.61
CA THR A 755 46.51 -16.36 23.87
C THR A 755 45.76 -15.53 22.83
N PHE A 756 45.27 -16.16 21.77
CA PHE A 756 44.54 -15.51 20.67
C PHE A 756 43.24 -16.21 20.33
N ASN A 757 42.25 -15.45 19.85
CA ASN A 757 41.01 -15.95 19.28
C ASN A 757 40.79 -15.32 17.89
N GLU A 758 41.08 -16.11 16.86
CA GLU A 758 41.27 -15.68 15.47
C GLU A 758 41.98 -14.33 15.39
N PRO A 759 43.32 -14.29 15.57
CA PRO A 759 44.05 -13.06 15.32
C PRO A 759 44.02 -12.77 13.82
N TRP A 760 43.88 -11.51 13.40
CA TRP A 760 43.75 -11.14 11.98
C TRP A 760 44.85 -10.20 11.48
N GLY A 761 45.11 -9.13 12.22
CA GLY A 761 46.04 -8.07 11.82
C GLY A 761 47.36 -8.15 12.55
N ILE A 762 48.43 -7.72 11.88
CA ILE A 762 49.76 -7.60 12.45
C ILE A 762 50.46 -6.34 11.94
N ALA A 763 51.23 -5.69 12.81
CA ALA A 763 52.08 -4.56 12.46
C ALA A 763 53.33 -4.53 13.35
N LEU A 764 54.35 -3.78 12.94
CA LEU A 764 55.57 -3.54 13.74
C LEU A 764 55.61 -2.09 14.20
N ASP A 765 56.00 -1.86 15.46
CA ASP A 765 56.36 -0.51 15.90
C ASP A 765 57.81 -0.14 15.51
N GLN A 766 58.21 1.08 15.83
CA GLN A 766 59.54 1.61 15.49
C GLN A 766 60.70 0.86 16.16
N ASN A 767 60.44 0.16 17.27
CA ASN A 767 61.41 -0.66 17.98
C ASN A 767 61.40 -2.12 17.45
N GLY A 768 60.56 -2.42 16.46
CA GLY A 768 60.34 -3.77 15.93
C GLY A 768 59.50 -4.66 16.85
N ASN A 769 58.77 -4.10 17.83
CA ASN A 769 57.81 -4.87 18.60
C ASN A 769 56.63 -5.25 17.71
N VAL A 770 56.09 -6.44 17.92
CA VAL A 770 55.00 -7.02 17.13
C VAL A 770 53.66 -6.70 17.78
N LEU A 771 52.78 -6.03 17.04
CA LEU A 771 51.40 -5.75 17.43
C LEU A 771 50.47 -6.70 16.69
N VAL A 772 49.53 -7.30 17.41
CA VAL A 772 48.58 -8.28 16.87
C VAL A 772 47.16 -7.86 17.24
N ALA A 773 46.26 -7.82 16.25
CA ALA A 773 44.84 -7.64 16.48
C ALA A 773 44.21 -8.99 16.80
N ASP A 774 43.82 -9.16 18.06
CA ASP A 774 43.22 -10.36 18.62
C ASP A 774 41.70 -10.22 18.51
N THR A 775 41.18 -10.48 17.30
CA THR A 775 39.89 -9.97 16.79
C THR A 775 38.72 -10.37 17.68
N TRP A 776 38.56 -11.65 18.01
CA TRP A 776 37.43 -12.11 18.83
C TRP A 776 37.72 -12.14 20.32
N ASN A 777 38.89 -11.65 20.75
CA ASN A 777 39.11 -11.22 22.13
C ASN A 777 39.01 -9.70 22.30
N HIS A 778 38.66 -8.97 21.23
CA HIS A 778 38.36 -7.54 21.26
C HIS A 778 39.51 -6.66 21.80
N ARG A 779 40.76 -7.04 21.49
CA ARG A 779 41.95 -6.37 22.02
C ARG A 779 43.11 -6.33 21.02
N ILE A 780 44.07 -5.46 21.29
CA ILE A 780 45.38 -5.45 20.65
C ILE A 780 46.41 -5.94 21.65
N GLN A 781 47.31 -6.82 21.22
CA GLN A 781 48.41 -7.32 22.03
C GLN A 781 49.76 -6.92 21.41
N LYS A 782 50.73 -6.58 22.26
CA LYS A 782 52.08 -6.15 21.88
C LYS A 782 53.12 -7.10 22.46
N PHE A 783 54.05 -7.54 21.62
CA PHE A 783 55.12 -8.49 21.93
C PHE A 783 56.49 -7.95 21.50
N ASP A 784 57.56 -8.42 22.11
CA ASP A 784 58.89 -8.22 21.55
C ASP A 784 59.14 -9.13 20.33
N GLN A 785 60.30 -8.96 19.68
CA GLN A 785 60.68 -9.72 18.48
C GLN A 785 60.86 -11.23 18.70
N ASN A 786 60.89 -11.68 19.96
CA ASN A 786 61.01 -13.08 20.37
C ASN A 786 59.68 -13.67 20.86
N GLY A 787 58.59 -12.90 20.79
CA GLY A 787 57.26 -13.33 21.21
C GLY A 787 56.97 -13.18 22.71
N LYS A 788 57.80 -12.45 23.46
CA LYS A 788 57.51 -12.15 24.86
C LYS A 788 56.42 -11.07 24.92
N PHE A 789 55.36 -11.35 25.67
CA PHE A 789 54.28 -10.39 25.90
C PHE A 789 54.81 -9.12 26.61
N LEU A 790 54.44 -7.94 26.08
CA LEU A 790 54.82 -6.63 26.61
C LEU A 790 53.62 -5.86 27.16
N ASN A 791 52.53 -5.77 26.38
CA ASN A 791 51.36 -4.98 26.73
C ASN A 791 50.09 -5.44 25.99
N GLN A 792 48.91 -5.05 26.47
CA GLN A 792 47.63 -5.20 25.77
C GLN A 792 46.66 -4.07 26.12
N TRP A 793 45.74 -3.75 25.21
CA TRP A 793 44.67 -2.77 25.43
C TRP A 793 43.46 -3.07 24.54
N GLY A 794 42.34 -2.44 24.85
CA GLY A 794 41.03 -2.73 24.24
C GLY A 794 40.19 -3.63 25.13
N ILE A 795 38.89 -3.30 25.23
CA ILE A 795 37.90 -4.01 26.02
C ILE A 795 36.68 -4.25 25.11
N ALA A 796 36.05 -5.42 25.18
CA ALA A 796 34.85 -5.70 24.40
C ALA A 796 33.75 -4.67 24.69
N GLY A 797 33.19 -4.06 23.64
CA GLY A 797 32.04 -3.16 23.75
C GLY A 797 31.79 -2.33 22.49
N THR A 798 30.74 -1.53 22.52
CA THR A 798 30.31 -0.75 21.36
C THR A 798 30.99 0.62 21.32
N ALA A 799 30.95 1.28 20.16
CA ALA A 799 31.50 2.63 20.01
C ALA A 799 30.87 3.67 20.94
N GLU A 800 29.62 3.49 21.37
CA GLU A 800 28.91 4.39 22.29
C GLU A 800 29.43 4.31 23.72
N ASP A 801 30.07 3.19 24.07
CA ASP A 801 30.57 2.91 25.43
C ASP A 801 31.92 3.58 25.72
N GLY A 802 32.66 4.02 24.69
CA GLY A 802 33.94 4.73 24.85
C GLY A 802 34.99 4.44 23.77
N LEU A 803 36.11 5.17 23.84
CA LEU A 803 37.26 5.04 22.92
C LEU A 803 38.15 3.80 23.20
N ASP A 804 38.02 3.18 24.36
CA ASP A 804 38.75 1.97 24.75
C ASP A 804 37.96 0.68 24.47
N ARG A 805 36.76 0.81 23.87
CA ARG A 805 35.83 -0.29 23.59
C ARG A 805 36.03 -0.78 22.16
N LEU A 806 36.41 -2.02 21.93
CA LEU A 806 36.62 -2.57 20.60
C LEU A 806 35.62 -3.68 20.32
N TRP A 807 35.19 -3.79 19.06
CA TRP A 807 34.35 -4.87 18.57
C TRP A 807 34.92 -5.43 17.27
N GLY A 808 35.70 -6.52 17.39
CA GLY A 808 36.33 -7.17 16.23
C GLY A 808 37.39 -6.30 15.54
N PRO A 809 38.47 -5.87 16.23
CA PRO A 809 39.57 -5.17 15.57
C PRO A 809 40.27 -6.10 14.57
N ARG A 810 40.54 -5.65 13.34
CA ARG A 810 41.08 -6.52 12.28
C ARG A 810 42.40 -6.04 11.67
N GLY A 811 42.51 -4.78 11.27
CA GLY A 811 43.69 -4.20 10.63
C GLY A 811 44.46 -3.29 11.56
N LEU A 812 45.79 -3.24 11.40
CA LEU A 812 46.71 -2.41 12.17
C LEU A 812 47.71 -1.74 11.26
N ALA A 813 47.96 -0.44 11.45
CA ALA A 813 49.08 0.28 10.85
C ALA A 813 49.75 1.19 11.88
N VAL A 814 51.08 1.30 11.81
CA VAL A 814 51.87 2.15 12.72
C VAL A 814 52.54 3.25 11.93
N SER A 815 52.32 4.50 12.33
CA SER A 815 52.87 5.67 11.67
C SER A 815 54.33 5.95 12.07
N LYS A 816 55.00 6.81 11.29
CA LYS A 816 56.38 7.26 11.56
C LYS A 816 56.53 8.10 12.85
N ASP A 817 55.45 8.61 13.42
CA ASP A 817 55.41 9.27 14.75
C ASP A 817 54.97 8.32 15.88
N GLY A 818 54.70 7.04 15.56
CA GLY A 818 54.44 5.98 16.54
C GLY A 818 52.98 5.86 16.98
N LYS A 819 52.04 6.50 16.27
CA LYS A 819 50.60 6.28 16.44
C LYS A 819 50.21 4.94 15.82
N ILE A 820 49.23 4.28 16.44
CA ILE A 820 48.71 2.99 16.01
C ILE A 820 47.28 3.20 15.54
N TYR A 821 47.02 2.94 14.27
CA TYR A 821 45.70 3.01 13.66
C TYR A 821 45.12 1.60 13.59
N VAL A 822 43.88 1.44 14.07
CA VAL A 822 43.20 0.15 14.21
C VAL A 822 41.85 0.25 13.52
N THR A 823 41.56 -0.64 12.58
CA THR A 823 40.18 -0.79 12.06
C THR A 823 39.37 -1.58 13.08
N ASP A 824 38.46 -0.89 13.76
CA ASP A 824 37.52 -1.45 14.73
C ASP A 824 36.25 -1.87 13.98
N THR A 825 36.39 -2.93 13.18
CA THR A 825 35.48 -3.28 12.08
C THR A 825 34.03 -3.38 12.51
N GLY A 826 33.77 -4.11 13.60
CA GLY A 826 32.40 -4.31 14.06
C GLY A 826 31.75 -3.08 14.69
N ASN A 827 32.55 -2.06 15.03
CA ASN A 827 32.07 -0.73 15.42
C ASN A 827 32.11 0.28 14.26
N LYS A 828 32.50 -0.14 13.05
CA LYS A 828 32.50 0.66 11.82
C LYS A 828 33.30 1.96 11.92
N ARG A 829 34.45 1.91 12.59
CA ARG A 829 35.32 3.07 12.82
C ARG A 829 36.80 2.74 12.70
N VAL A 830 37.63 3.76 12.61
CA VAL A 830 39.08 3.65 12.84
C VAL A 830 39.43 4.27 14.19
N MET A 831 40.10 3.49 15.04
CA MET A 831 40.59 3.91 16.35
C MET A 831 42.09 4.21 16.29
N VAL A 832 42.51 5.34 16.86
CA VAL A 832 43.92 5.74 16.90
C VAL A 832 44.44 5.74 18.33
N PHE A 833 45.59 5.10 18.55
CA PHE A 833 46.24 4.98 19.85
C PHE A 833 47.67 5.53 19.83
N THR A 834 48.19 5.88 21.01
CA THR A 834 49.62 6.10 21.24
C THR A 834 50.41 4.79 21.16
N SER A 835 51.75 4.88 21.08
CA SER A 835 52.65 3.71 21.06
C SER A 835 52.56 2.80 22.30
N ASP A 836 52.04 3.30 23.43
CA ASP A 836 51.76 2.57 24.67
C ASP A 836 50.30 2.09 24.80
N GLY A 837 49.45 2.33 23.79
CA GLY A 837 48.08 1.80 23.73
C GLY A 837 47.00 2.67 24.37
N LYS A 838 47.26 3.97 24.59
CA LYS A 838 46.25 4.91 25.08
C LYS A 838 45.45 5.48 23.91
N PRO A 839 44.10 5.54 23.99
CA PRO A 839 43.29 6.07 22.91
C PRO A 839 43.55 7.57 22.72
N LEU A 840 43.66 8.01 21.46
CA LEU A 840 43.86 9.39 21.06
C LEU A 840 42.57 9.98 20.48
N PHE A 841 42.07 9.41 19.38
CA PHE A 841 40.85 9.84 18.70
C PHE A 841 40.31 8.72 17.79
N GLU A 842 39.14 8.97 17.20
CA GLU A 842 38.45 8.10 16.25
C GLU A 842 37.92 8.92 15.07
N PHE A 843 37.58 8.26 13.96
CA PHE A 843 36.90 8.89 12.82
C PHE A 843 35.93 7.95 12.07
N ASP A 844 35.06 8.56 11.25
CA ASP A 844 34.06 7.98 10.32
C ASP A 844 32.71 7.43 10.82
N LYS A 845 31.93 8.23 11.56
CA LYS A 845 30.58 7.82 12.02
C LYS A 845 29.39 8.37 11.20
N THR A 846 29.55 9.39 10.36
CA THR A 846 28.41 10.08 9.71
C THR A 846 28.73 10.69 8.33
N GLY A 847 27.74 10.70 7.43
CA GLY A 847 27.81 11.31 6.09
C GLY A 847 28.35 10.39 4.99
N ASP A 848 28.67 10.94 3.81
CA ASP A 848 29.17 10.19 2.64
C ASP A 848 30.54 9.50 2.86
N ALA A 849 31.21 9.83 3.98
CA ALA A 849 32.47 9.23 4.44
C ALA A 849 32.28 8.10 5.49
N SER A 850 31.05 7.71 5.83
CA SER A 850 30.81 6.65 6.83
C SER A 850 31.35 5.30 6.35
N LEU A 851 32.12 4.62 7.21
CA LEU A 851 32.61 3.27 6.96
C LEU A 851 31.50 2.23 7.22
N ASP A 852 31.52 1.12 6.49
CA ASP A 852 30.55 0.02 6.70
C ASP A 852 31.23 -1.29 7.11
N GLU A 853 32.38 -1.62 6.50
CA GLU A 853 33.20 -2.78 6.88
C GLU A 853 34.70 -2.48 6.66
N PRO A 854 35.32 -1.66 7.53
CA PRO A 854 36.73 -1.33 7.40
C PRO A 854 37.60 -2.51 7.85
N VAL A 855 38.48 -3.00 6.98
CA VAL A 855 39.33 -4.18 7.26
C VAL A 855 40.81 -3.84 7.15
N GLY A 856 41.39 -3.90 5.95
CA GLY A 856 42.78 -3.54 5.71
C GLY A 856 43.03 -2.05 5.97
N ILE A 857 44.18 -1.73 6.53
CA ILE A 857 44.63 -0.35 6.74
C ILE A 857 46.13 -0.23 6.45
N ALA A 858 46.52 0.81 5.74
CA ALA A 858 47.91 1.11 5.42
C ALA A 858 48.18 2.62 5.47
N ILE A 859 49.44 2.99 5.70
CA ILE A 859 49.89 4.38 5.72
C ILE A 859 50.79 4.60 4.50
N GLY A 860 50.43 5.56 3.65
CA GLY A 860 51.20 5.93 2.48
C GLY A 860 52.49 6.69 2.80
N PRO A 861 53.39 6.85 1.82
CA PRO A 861 54.62 7.63 1.99
C PRO A 861 54.35 9.12 2.27
N ASP A 862 53.19 9.61 1.83
CA ASP A 862 52.62 10.94 2.09
C ASP A 862 52.07 11.12 3.53
N GLY A 863 51.96 10.02 4.29
CA GLY A 863 51.38 9.99 5.64
C GLY A 863 49.87 9.77 5.66
N ASN A 864 49.20 9.71 4.50
CA ASN A 864 47.76 9.49 4.43
C ASN A 864 47.42 8.04 4.82
N VAL A 865 46.22 7.86 5.38
CA VAL A 865 45.71 6.57 5.86
C VAL A 865 44.72 6.02 4.85
N TYR A 866 45.01 4.84 4.32
CA TYR A 866 44.19 4.15 3.32
C TYR A 866 43.47 2.99 3.99
N VAL A 867 42.15 2.97 3.90
CA VAL A 867 41.27 1.99 4.57
C VAL A 867 40.48 1.22 3.52
N ALA A 868 40.54 -0.11 3.56
CA ALA A 868 39.70 -0.98 2.75
C ALA A 868 38.30 -1.09 3.38
N ASP A 869 37.35 -0.31 2.85
CA ASP A 869 35.95 -0.25 3.29
C ASP A 869 35.12 -1.20 2.41
N THR A 870 35.14 -2.47 2.79
CA THR A 870 34.87 -3.60 1.89
C THR A 870 33.41 -3.63 1.44
N TRP A 871 32.45 -3.41 2.34
CA TRP A 871 31.01 -3.43 2.01
C TRP A 871 30.56 -2.19 1.23
N ASN A 872 31.33 -1.09 1.29
CA ASN A 872 31.16 0.05 0.39
C ASN A 872 31.96 -0.11 -0.92
N MET A 873 32.61 -1.25 -1.15
CA MET A 873 33.39 -1.57 -2.35
C MET A 873 34.42 -0.50 -2.72
N ARG A 874 35.10 0.08 -1.72
CA ARG A 874 36.00 1.23 -1.94
C ARG A 874 37.23 1.20 -1.05
N VAL A 875 38.27 1.88 -1.51
CA VAL A 875 39.35 2.35 -0.63
C VAL A 875 39.03 3.79 -0.23
N ALA A 876 38.94 4.04 1.07
CA ALA A 876 38.76 5.38 1.63
C ALA A 876 40.10 5.93 2.13
N ILE A 877 40.37 7.20 1.85
CA ILE A 877 41.66 7.86 2.11
C ILE A 877 41.45 9.02 3.10
N TYR A 878 42.27 9.05 4.14
CA TYR A 878 42.20 10.01 5.23
C TYR A 878 43.53 10.71 5.47
N SER A 879 43.47 11.92 6.03
CA SER A 879 44.66 12.59 6.57
C SER A 879 45.14 11.86 7.84
N PRO A 880 46.38 12.09 8.30
CA PRO A 880 46.87 11.54 9.56
C PRO A 880 46.00 11.90 10.78
N GLU A 881 45.26 13.01 10.71
CA GLU A 881 44.33 13.51 11.72
C GLU A 881 42.91 12.94 11.59
N GLY A 882 42.66 12.04 10.63
CA GLY A 882 41.34 11.40 10.43
C GLY A 882 40.35 12.19 9.60
N GLN A 883 40.80 13.18 8.82
CA GLN A 883 39.92 13.92 7.90
C GLN A 883 39.80 13.16 6.58
N PHE A 884 38.57 12.91 6.11
CA PHE A 884 38.32 12.29 4.80
C PHE A 884 38.88 13.14 3.67
N ILE A 885 39.72 12.54 2.81
CA ILE A 885 40.32 13.19 1.65
C ILE A 885 39.56 12.81 0.39
N SER A 886 39.47 11.50 0.11
CA SER A 886 38.81 10.96 -1.08
C SER A 886 38.59 9.46 -0.97
N SER A 887 37.91 8.87 -1.96
CA SER A 887 37.78 7.42 -2.09
C SER A 887 37.70 7.01 -3.55
N PHE A 888 38.08 5.78 -3.85
CA PHE A 888 37.89 5.18 -5.17
C PHE A 888 37.32 3.77 -5.07
N GLU A 889 36.52 3.39 -6.07
CA GLU A 889 35.82 2.12 -6.14
C GLU A 889 36.77 0.96 -6.49
N VAL A 890 36.62 -0.17 -5.81
CA VAL A 890 37.29 -1.43 -6.10
C VAL A 890 36.22 -2.45 -6.52
N LYS A 891 36.03 -2.59 -7.83
CA LYS A 891 35.08 -3.56 -8.38
C LYS A 891 35.66 -4.97 -8.19
N GLY A 892 34.90 -5.88 -7.62
CA GLY A 892 35.40 -7.21 -7.25
C GLY A 892 35.16 -7.54 -5.78
N TRP A 893 35.16 -6.52 -4.91
CA TRP A 893 34.75 -6.63 -3.50
C TRP A 893 33.23 -6.73 -3.35
N ASN A 894 32.63 -7.70 -4.02
CA ASN A 894 31.18 -7.87 -4.10
C ASN A 894 30.64 -8.78 -2.99
N SER A 895 31.42 -9.12 -1.96
CA SER A 895 31.05 -10.17 -1.02
C SER A 895 30.94 -9.67 0.41
N ASP A 896 29.90 -10.19 1.06
CA ASP A 896 29.64 -9.92 2.46
C ASP A 896 30.25 -10.99 3.37
N SER A 897 31.00 -11.95 2.81
CA SER A 897 31.69 -13.02 3.54
C SER A 897 32.49 -12.46 4.71
N MET A 898 32.21 -12.95 5.91
CA MET A 898 32.93 -12.56 7.12
C MET A 898 34.35 -13.11 7.15
N ASP A 899 34.72 -14.04 6.26
CA ASP A 899 36.04 -14.68 6.21
C ASP A 899 36.96 -14.14 5.11
N ASN A 900 36.39 -13.72 3.97
CA ASN A 900 37.14 -13.37 2.77
C ASN A 900 37.40 -11.85 2.72
N LYS A 901 38.16 -11.34 3.68
CA LYS A 901 38.37 -9.89 3.80
C LYS A 901 39.70 -9.43 3.20
N PRO A 902 39.70 -8.33 2.42
CA PRO A 902 40.89 -7.84 1.74
C PRO A 902 41.80 -7.03 2.67
N TYR A 903 43.10 -7.12 2.42
CA TYR A 903 44.11 -6.21 2.98
C TYR A 903 44.66 -5.26 1.91
N ILE A 904 45.39 -4.25 2.40
CA ILE A 904 45.91 -3.14 1.62
C ILE A 904 47.36 -2.86 2.02
N ALA A 905 48.20 -2.53 1.03
CA ALA A 905 49.55 -2.01 1.22
C ALA A 905 49.77 -0.82 0.28
N VAL A 906 50.65 0.10 0.67
CA VAL A 906 51.03 1.26 -0.14
C VAL A 906 52.55 1.31 -0.24
N ASP A 907 53.08 1.39 -1.46
CA ASP A 907 54.53 1.42 -1.69
C ASP A 907 55.14 2.83 -1.64
N GLN A 908 56.46 2.92 -1.80
CA GLN A 908 57.18 4.20 -1.78
C GLN A 908 56.87 5.11 -2.97
N GLU A 909 56.34 4.56 -4.06
CA GLU A 909 55.88 5.29 -5.25
C GLU A 909 54.44 5.78 -5.10
N GLY A 910 53.74 5.39 -4.02
CA GLY A 910 52.36 5.72 -3.74
C GLY A 910 51.35 4.83 -4.47
N ARG A 911 51.75 3.67 -5.02
CA ARG A 911 50.81 2.70 -5.58
C ARG A 911 50.08 2.01 -4.44
N VAL A 912 48.76 1.88 -4.60
CA VAL A 912 47.86 1.23 -3.64
C VAL A 912 47.60 -0.19 -4.12
N ILE A 913 48.05 -1.17 -3.35
CA ILE A 913 47.97 -2.59 -3.67
C ILE A 913 46.93 -3.20 -2.75
N VAL A 914 45.91 -3.82 -3.32
CA VAL A 914 44.84 -4.46 -2.55
C VAL A 914 44.63 -5.89 -3.02
N THR A 915 44.31 -6.77 -2.09
CA THR A 915 43.89 -8.13 -2.44
C THR A 915 42.42 -8.14 -2.85
N ASP A 916 42.06 -9.01 -3.78
CA ASP A 916 40.69 -9.37 -4.13
C ASP A 916 40.53 -10.87 -3.85
N PRO A 917 40.21 -11.26 -2.59
CA PRO A 917 40.23 -12.65 -2.17
C PRO A 917 39.32 -13.55 -3.01
N GLU A 918 38.13 -13.07 -3.39
CA GLU A 918 37.16 -13.84 -4.16
C GLU A 918 37.38 -13.78 -5.67
N GLY A 919 38.04 -12.72 -6.16
CA GLY A 919 38.61 -12.70 -7.50
C GLY A 919 39.88 -13.55 -7.64
N TYR A 920 40.39 -14.12 -6.55
CA TYR A 920 41.65 -14.88 -6.48
C TYR A 920 42.82 -14.14 -7.12
N ARG A 921 42.91 -12.84 -6.84
CA ARG A 921 43.84 -11.92 -7.51
C ARG A 921 44.27 -10.76 -6.62
N VAL A 922 45.24 -10.01 -7.11
CA VAL A 922 45.73 -8.77 -6.52
C VAL A 922 45.52 -7.63 -7.51
N LEU A 923 45.01 -6.50 -7.01
CA LEU A 923 44.71 -5.31 -7.80
C LEU A 923 45.69 -4.19 -7.42
N VAL A 924 46.33 -3.58 -8.41
CA VAL A 924 47.30 -2.49 -8.20
C VAL A 924 46.75 -1.20 -8.79
N PHE A 925 46.66 -0.16 -7.97
CA PHE A 925 46.15 1.16 -8.32
C PHE A 925 47.23 2.24 -8.16
N SER A 926 47.10 3.35 -8.88
CA SER A 926 47.81 4.60 -8.56
C SER A 926 47.29 5.19 -7.25
N SER A 927 48.01 6.14 -6.63
CA SER A 927 47.53 6.90 -5.46
C SER A 927 46.15 7.56 -5.66
N GLY A 928 45.82 7.97 -6.89
CA GLY A 928 44.51 8.54 -7.24
C GLY A 928 43.41 7.53 -7.59
N GLY A 929 43.63 6.23 -7.42
CA GLY A 929 42.61 5.19 -7.64
C GLY A 929 42.46 4.66 -9.06
N ASN A 930 43.33 5.04 -10.01
CA ASN A 930 43.32 4.48 -11.36
C ASN A 930 43.99 3.08 -11.39
N PRO A 931 43.31 2.02 -11.90
CA PRO A 931 43.90 0.69 -11.96
C PRO A 931 45.07 0.65 -12.93
N GLN A 932 46.20 0.09 -12.49
CA GLN A 932 47.44 -0.02 -13.26
C GLN A 932 47.56 -1.40 -13.91
N PHE A 933 47.45 -2.45 -13.09
CA PHE A 933 47.45 -3.84 -13.52
C PHE A 933 46.85 -4.73 -12.44
N VAL A 934 46.51 -5.96 -12.82
CA VAL A 934 46.04 -7.01 -11.92
C VAL A 934 46.80 -8.30 -12.22
N PHE A 935 46.95 -9.19 -11.24
CA PHE A 935 47.56 -10.49 -11.46
C PHE A 935 47.01 -11.53 -10.49
N GLY A 936 47.16 -12.81 -10.86
CA GLY A 936 46.58 -13.93 -10.13
C GLY A 936 45.38 -14.55 -10.84
N LYS A 937 45.08 -15.78 -10.46
CA LYS A 937 43.97 -16.61 -10.93
C LYS A 937 43.68 -17.65 -9.84
N TYR A 938 42.48 -18.25 -9.87
CA TYR A 938 42.17 -19.36 -8.98
C TYR A 938 43.07 -20.56 -9.25
N GLY A 939 43.65 -21.14 -8.20
CA GLY A 939 44.30 -22.44 -8.28
C GLY A 939 45.36 -22.69 -7.19
N PRO A 940 45.83 -23.95 -7.06
CA PRO A 940 46.90 -24.31 -6.14
C PRO A 940 48.31 -24.15 -6.75
N GLU A 941 48.39 -23.90 -8.07
CA GLU A 941 49.65 -23.71 -8.82
C GLU A 941 50.46 -22.54 -8.24
N GLU A 942 51.78 -22.53 -8.42
CA GLU A 942 52.69 -21.51 -7.85
C GLU A 942 52.29 -20.07 -8.21
N ASN A 943 51.81 -19.83 -9.44
CA ASN A 943 51.36 -18.52 -9.93
C ASN A 943 49.84 -18.27 -9.77
N ALA A 944 49.16 -19.05 -8.93
CA ALA A 944 47.73 -18.95 -8.67
C ALA A 944 47.46 -18.70 -7.18
N PHE A 945 46.22 -18.36 -6.83
CA PHE A 945 45.81 -18.14 -5.45
C PHE A 945 44.59 -18.97 -5.08
N GLY A 946 44.58 -19.45 -3.84
CA GLY A 946 43.44 -20.17 -3.24
C GLY A 946 42.54 -19.21 -2.46
N LEU A 947 43.12 -18.26 -1.73
CA LEU A 947 42.42 -17.13 -1.12
C LEU A 947 43.46 -16.06 -0.72
N PRO A 948 43.79 -15.09 -1.59
CA PRO A 948 44.81 -14.09 -1.27
C PRO A 948 44.21 -13.05 -0.31
N ASN A 949 44.59 -13.09 0.97
CA ASN A 949 44.07 -12.18 2.00
C ASN A 949 45.09 -11.08 2.34
N GLY A 950 46.22 -11.48 2.92
CA GLY A 950 47.21 -10.56 3.46
C GLY A 950 48.12 -10.00 2.37
N VAL A 951 48.55 -8.75 2.54
CA VAL A 951 49.51 -8.10 1.63
C VAL A 951 50.50 -7.26 2.42
N ALA A 952 51.79 -7.39 2.11
CA ALA A 952 52.87 -6.62 2.74
C ALA A 952 53.98 -6.30 1.74
N LEU A 953 54.74 -5.25 2.02
CA LEU A 953 55.92 -4.87 1.26
C LEU A 953 57.17 -5.01 2.13
N ASP A 954 58.25 -5.50 1.56
CA ASP A 954 59.55 -5.49 2.22
C ASP A 954 60.34 -4.21 1.96
N SER A 955 61.49 -4.06 2.64
CA SER A 955 62.35 -2.88 2.51
C SER A 955 62.99 -2.71 1.13
N SER A 956 62.99 -3.76 0.30
CA SER A 956 63.50 -3.75 -1.07
C SER A 956 62.38 -3.52 -2.10
N GLY A 957 61.12 -3.44 -1.67
CA GLY A 957 59.96 -3.20 -2.52
C GLY A 957 59.34 -4.47 -3.12
N TYR A 958 59.72 -5.67 -2.66
CA TYR A 958 59.00 -6.87 -3.08
C TYR A 958 57.66 -6.98 -2.36
N LEU A 959 56.69 -7.52 -3.09
CA LEU A 959 55.33 -7.73 -2.64
C LEU A 959 55.15 -9.14 -2.09
N TRP A 960 54.69 -9.25 -0.86
CA TRP A 960 54.36 -10.51 -0.22
C TRP A 960 52.85 -10.67 -0.07
N ILE A 961 52.33 -11.84 -0.44
CA ILE A 961 50.90 -12.20 -0.36
C ILE A 961 50.72 -13.39 0.58
N ALA A 962 49.76 -13.28 1.50
CA ALA A 962 49.31 -14.38 2.34
C ALA A 962 48.17 -15.10 1.62
N ASP A 963 48.48 -16.24 1.02
CA ASP A 963 47.51 -17.08 0.32
C ASP A 963 46.88 -18.05 1.32
N ALA A 964 45.84 -17.56 2.00
CA ALA A 964 45.18 -18.25 3.10
C ALA A 964 44.59 -19.60 2.66
N GLY A 965 44.02 -19.66 1.45
CA GLY A 965 43.38 -20.87 0.92
C GLY A 965 44.38 -21.98 0.59
N ASN A 966 45.60 -21.61 0.18
CA ASN A 966 46.67 -22.58 -0.10
C ASN A 966 47.69 -22.72 1.05
N ASN A 967 47.45 -22.08 2.21
CA ASN A 967 48.31 -22.14 3.39
C ASN A 967 49.79 -21.78 3.12
N ARG A 968 50.04 -20.73 2.34
CA ARG A 968 51.40 -20.32 1.94
C ARG A 968 51.58 -18.81 1.88
N LEU A 969 52.84 -18.38 1.86
CA LEU A 969 53.25 -17.01 1.59
C LEU A 969 53.97 -16.97 0.25
N VAL A 970 53.69 -15.96 -0.56
CA VAL A 970 54.24 -15.85 -1.92
C VAL A 970 54.82 -14.46 -2.13
N ARG A 971 56.08 -14.38 -2.60
CA ARG A 971 56.77 -13.12 -2.94
C ARG A 971 56.73 -12.88 -4.45
N PHE A 972 56.50 -11.63 -4.85
CA PHE A 972 56.51 -11.17 -6.23
C PHE A 972 57.33 -9.87 -6.40
N SER A 973 57.96 -9.75 -7.56
CA SER A 973 58.59 -8.52 -8.02
C SER A 973 57.61 -7.75 -8.90
N ILE A 974 57.18 -6.58 -8.43
CA ILE A 974 56.19 -5.72 -9.12
C ILE A 974 56.82 -4.52 -9.82
N ASN A 975 58.16 -4.43 -9.81
CA ASN A 975 58.94 -3.30 -10.33
C ASN A 975 59.77 -3.64 -11.58
N GLN A 976 59.68 -4.86 -12.11
CA GLN A 976 60.29 -5.20 -13.40
C GLN A 976 59.33 -4.85 -14.56
N PRO A 977 59.85 -4.30 -15.68
CA PRO A 977 59.05 -3.80 -16.80
C PRO A 977 58.26 -4.89 -17.53
#